data_AF-A0A7Y5E3U5-F1
#
_entry.id   AF-A0A7Y5E3U5-F1
#
_cell.length_a   1.000
_cell.length_b   1.000
_cell.length_c   1.000
_cell.angle_alpha   90.00
_cell.angle_beta   90.00
_cell.angle_gamma   90.00
#
_symmetry.space_group_name_H-M   'P 1'
#
loop_
_entity.id
_entity.type
_entity.pdbx_description
1 polymer ?
#
loop_
_entity_poly.entity_id
_entity_poly.type
_entity_poly.pdbx_seq_one_letter_code
_entity_poly.pdbx_strand_id
1 'polypeptide(L)'
;MRTSFALVTGIALAALAPLATACGGDDESKFPGGESSSSGAAPVPTIGGGGSSSGGASSGGTAVAVTALRIEPADATLTVNAGASVTQAFKVFGKINGGAEQDLTDRAVFYVPDNYLVGAFPASGAATFTTRLPAVATDPAQRGGVLTVRARAANSDGTIVEADTRLTVKLEASLPGSAQGGALPANPGTLFAGTVDAARKPVLAYPNDGTMLPPNLRRLEVHWRPGSASNKLYEIAFTSGLGTIRYFTRCNTTVTSGAVTAGACVYELDETGYAYLAETNRGAGDVTLRIRATDDTGTGVGVSDSFKIQFAEEAVNGGVYYWDATNTRIMRFDFGAAGGEPEVFIKAGDYGTPNTCIGCHTVSRDGKKIVASLGGQNDGRQVLQSDLSKIPASRSDTTYLTKTGDTVNRIQFASFDPTGAQFVSVYGDTDAVARNKLWFNDGNTGDRVTSKDLTFEPDHPDWSADGKMIAVTRVGIHGSSQRPRKSGIELLTFAGTTLGDPVTIVPIADGKNRFNPNFVPDSSLLLFTEVTCAVGQENTDACDGDVAGNSNARTWAVKPTAGATPVDLANARKPGVGDGAATELLDTFPRSTPFKTKQGSGKLFWFTVASQRKAGLRTKGNTQQLLWMFAMDPTKTAAGVDGSYPGFYMPMQDMTTSNHIAQWTERIVASNQPAPVPPPPPPPPPPPPPPPR
;
A
#
# COMPACT_ATOMS: atom_id res chain seq x y z
N MET A 1 50.66 -34.29 21.59
CA MET A 1 51.43 -33.05 21.84
C MET A 1 50.77 -32.30 22.98
N ARG A 2 51.57 -31.79 23.91
CA ARG A 2 51.20 -31.37 25.26
C ARG A 2 50.47 -30.00 25.30
N THR A 3 49.43 -29.93 26.15
CA THR A 3 49.06 -28.89 27.14
C THR A 3 49.04 -27.40 26.74
N SER A 4 47.89 -26.71 26.91
CA SER A 4 47.54 -26.02 28.17
C SER A 4 46.30 -25.12 28.06
N PHE A 5 45.46 -25.24 29.07
CA PHE A 5 44.36 -24.37 29.50
C PHE A 5 44.81 -22.94 29.84
N ALA A 6 43.93 -21.96 29.65
CA ALA A 6 43.71 -20.87 30.62
C ALA A 6 42.32 -20.26 30.45
N LEU A 7 41.55 -20.40 31.53
CA LEU A 7 40.22 -19.89 31.82
C LEU A 7 40.38 -18.52 32.52
N VAL A 8 39.60 -17.50 32.16
CA VAL A 8 39.25 -16.42 33.10
C VAL A 8 37.78 -16.07 32.94
N THR A 9 37.04 -16.49 33.95
CA THR A 9 35.64 -16.19 34.26
C THR A 9 35.54 -14.78 34.87
N GLY A 10 34.52 -14.01 34.48
CA GLY A 10 34.16 -12.74 35.10
C GLY A 10 32.64 -12.64 35.23
N ILE A 11 32.18 -12.70 36.47
CA ILE A 11 30.81 -12.84 36.95
C ILE A 11 30.11 -11.48 37.05
N ALA A 12 28.83 -11.42 36.66
CA ALA A 12 27.86 -10.48 37.25
C ALA A 12 26.42 -11.04 37.10
N LEU A 13 26.02 -11.86 38.06
CA LEU A 13 24.61 -12.17 38.34
C LEU A 13 24.06 -11.05 39.24
N ALA A 14 22.94 -10.44 38.86
CA ALA A 14 22.08 -9.69 39.76
C ALA A 14 20.74 -10.42 39.89
N ALA A 15 20.43 -10.77 41.12
CA ALA A 15 19.34 -11.64 41.54
C ALA A 15 17.98 -10.92 41.54
N LEU A 16 16.94 -11.62 41.07
CA LEU A 16 15.54 -11.36 41.41
C LEU A 16 15.04 -12.55 42.22
N ALA A 17 14.80 -12.31 43.50
CA ALA A 17 14.18 -13.29 44.40
C ALA A 17 12.66 -13.36 44.13
N PRO A 18 12.05 -14.56 44.24
CA PRO A 18 10.61 -14.75 44.12
C PRO A 18 9.94 -14.61 45.50
N LEU A 19 8.79 -13.94 45.54
CA LEU A 19 7.83 -14.04 46.63
C LEU A 19 6.52 -14.57 46.05
N ALA A 20 6.27 -15.85 46.31
CA ALA A 20 4.97 -16.49 46.20
C ALA A 20 4.53 -16.94 47.59
N THR A 21 3.21 -17.08 47.73
CA THR A 21 2.37 -17.59 48.83
C THR A 21 1.72 -16.50 49.71
N ALA A 22 0.43 -16.54 50.03
CA ALA A 22 -0.72 -17.33 49.56
C ALA A 22 -1.98 -16.80 50.30
N CYS A 23 -3.16 -17.26 49.82
CA CYS A 23 -4.43 -17.47 50.56
C CYS A 23 -5.56 -16.42 50.46
N GLY A 24 -6.71 -16.91 49.98
CA GLY A 24 -8.06 -16.52 50.37
C GLY A 24 -8.67 -15.41 49.51
N GLY A 25 -9.84 -15.54 48.92
CA GLY A 25 -10.90 -16.54 49.02
C GLY A 25 -12.12 -15.94 48.34
N ASP A 26 -12.87 -16.77 47.64
CA ASP A 26 -14.18 -16.43 47.09
C ASP A 26 -15.09 -15.97 48.22
N ASP A 27 -15.80 -14.85 48.03
CA ASP A 27 -17.18 -14.74 48.51
C ASP A 27 -17.92 -13.54 47.88
N GLU A 28 -19.08 -13.89 47.36
CA GLU A 28 -20.14 -13.04 46.88
C GLU A 28 -20.64 -12.06 47.96
N SER A 29 -21.02 -10.85 47.56
CA SER A 29 -22.14 -10.12 48.16
C SER A 29 -22.73 -9.21 47.08
N LYS A 30 -23.81 -9.62 46.40
CA LYS A 30 -25.23 -9.57 46.84
C LYS A 30 -25.59 -8.25 47.52
N PHE A 31 -26.33 -7.41 46.80
CA PHE A 31 -27.55 -6.76 47.31
C PHE A 31 -28.54 -6.57 46.14
N PRO A 32 -29.85 -6.60 46.41
CA PRO A 32 -30.75 -7.55 45.77
C PRO A 32 -31.70 -6.90 44.77
N GLY A 33 -32.25 -7.76 43.92
CA GLY A 33 -33.39 -7.45 43.07
C GLY A 33 -34.68 -7.19 43.85
N GLY A 34 -35.61 -6.56 43.15
CA GLY A 34 -37.00 -6.37 43.53
C GLY A 34 -37.80 -6.02 42.29
N GLU A 35 -38.25 -7.06 41.62
CA GLU A 35 -38.95 -7.10 40.34
C GLU A 35 -40.33 -6.43 40.32
N SER A 36 -40.56 -5.72 39.22
CA SER A 36 -41.66 -5.92 38.27
C SER A 36 -43.10 -5.43 38.49
N SER A 37 -43.49 -4.66 37.48
CA SER A 37 -44.77 -4.66 36.75
C SER A 37 -45.90 -3.83 37.38
N SER A 38 -46.56 -2.93 36.65
CA SER A 38 -47.30 -3.22 35.41
C SER A 38 -47.85 -1.92 34.78
N SER A 39 -48.10 -1.98 33.46
CA SER A 39 -49.08 -1.26 32.61
C SER A 39 -49.94 -0.15 33.25
N GLY A 40 -50.20 1.01 32.66
CA GLY A 40 -50.48 1.31 31.26
C GLY A 40 -51.86 1.98 31.13
N ALA A 41 -51.92 3.04 30.31
CA ALA A 41 -53.11 3.71 29.74
C ALA A 41 -53.91 4.75 30.57
N ALA A 42 -54.28 5.81 29.83
CA ALA A 42 -55.00 7.07 30.14
C ALA A 42 -56.49 6.85 30.57
N PRO A 43 -57.40 7.86 30.74
CA PRO A 43 -57.36 9.30 30.40
C PRO A 43 -58.05 10.28 31.40
N VAL A 44 -58.13 11.55 30.96
CA VAL A 44 -58.65 12.82 31.53
C VAL A 44 -60.13 12.78 31.96
N PRO A 45 -60.59 13.60 32.95
CA PRO A 45 -61.40 14.81 32.66
C PRO A 45 -61.13 16.07 33.55
N THR A 46 -61.00 17.25 32.89
CA THR A 46 -61.76 18.54 33.05
C THR A 46 -62.55 18.83 34.37
N ILE A 47 -62.68 20.00 35.02
CA ILE A 47 -62.75 21.47 34.70
C ILE A 47 -62.49 22.32 35.97
N GLY A 48 -61.98 23.55 35.80
CA GLY A 48 -62.35 24.74 36.59
C GLY A 48 -61.21 25.34 37.42
N GLY A 49 -60.99 26.64 37.54
CA GLY A 49 -61.63 27.89 37.11
C GLY A 49 -60.65 29.02 37.46
N GLY A 50 -60.84 30.22 36.89
CA GLY A 50 -59.80 31.25 36.76
C GLY A 50 -59.41 32.04 38.02
N GLY A 51 -58.42 32.94 37.84
CA GLY A 51 -58.08 33.93 38.84
C GLY A 51 -56.69 34.56 38.70
N SER A 52 -56.64 35.70 38.01
CA SER A 52 -55.73 36.84 38.17
C SER A 52 -54.20 36.68 38.00
N SER A 53 -53.78 37.21 36.86
CA SER A 53 -52.65 38.14 36.63
C SER A 53 -51.75 38.50 37.82
N SER A 54 -50.46 38.17 37.68
CA SER A 54 -49.37 39.06 38.04
C SER A 54 -48.32 39.03 36.92
N GLY A 55 -48.06 40.21 36.35
CA GLY A 55 -47.15 40.40 35.24
C GLY A 55 -45.72 40.08 35.66
N GLY A 56 -45.19 38.97 35.13
CA GLY A 56 -43.77 38.81 34.94
C GLY A 56 -43.42 39.41 33.59
N ALA A 57 -42.78 40.59 33.61
CA ALA A 57 -42.20 41.19 32.43
C ALA A 57 -41.27 40.16 31.76
N SER A 58 -41.67 39.63 30.61
CA SER A 58 -40.72 39.04 29.68
C SER A 58 -39.78 40.16 29.29
N SER A 59 -38.54 40.10 29.76
CA SER A 59 -37.46 40.84 29.12
C SER A 59 -37.50 40.50 27.64
N GLY A 60 -37.96 41.44 26.81
CA GLY A 60 -37.89 41.33 25.37
C GLY A 60 -36.43 41.38 24.94
N GLY A 61 -35.71 40.28 25.12
CA GLY A 61 -34.45 40.07 24.44
C GLY A 61 -34.74 40.12 22.95
N THR A 62 -34.16 41.10 22.25
CA THR A 62 -34.27 41.14 20.79
C THR A 62 -33.64 39.86 20.27
N ALA A 63 -34.42 39.02 19.58
CA ALA A 63 -33.92 37.77 19.03
C ALA A 63 -32.62 38.03 18.27
N VAL A 64 -31.57 37.28 18.61
CA VAL A 64 -30.24 37.46 18.03
C VAL A 64 -30.14 36.57 16.80
N ALA A 65 -30.18 37.20 15.63
CA ALA A 65 -29.97 36.55 14.34
C ALA A 65 -28.62 36.96 13.76
N VAL A 66 -27.66 36.05 13.78
CA VAL A 66 -26.44 36.11 12.98
C VAL A 66 -26.84 35.87 11.53
N THR A 67 -26.45 36.78 10.64
CA THR A 67 -26.85 36.73 9.22
C THR A 67 -25.68 36.47 8.27
N ALA A 68 -24.46 36.66 8.74
CA ALA A 68 -23.23 36.35 8.03
C ALA A 68 -22.10 36.12 9.04
N LEU A 69 -21.19 35.20 8.73
CA LEU A 69 -19.97 34.93 9.47
C LEU A 69 -18.76 34.97 8.53
N ARG A 70 -17.61 35.37 9.07
CA ARG A 70 -16.32 35.41 8.39
C ARG A 70 -15.22 35.10 9.39
N ILE A 71 -14.26 34.27 9.01
CA ILE A 71 -13.13 33.89 9.87
C ILE A 71 -11.89 34.70 9.48
N GLU A 72 -11.16 35.20 10.47
CA GLU A 72 -9.83 35.80 10.29
C GLU A 72 -8.77 35.10 11.16
N PRO A 73 -7.51 34.97 10.68
CA PRO A 73 -7.08 35.23 9.30
C PRO A 73 -7.70 34.25 8.31
N ALA A 74 -8.09 34.74 7.13
CA ALA A 74 -8.51 33.89 6.02
C ALA A 74 -7.28 33.23 5.35
N ASP A 75 -7.43 31.99 4.87
CA ASP A 75 -6.43 31.21 4.14
C ASP A 75 -5.03 31.20 4.78
N ALA A 76 -4.99 31.13 6.11
CA ALA A 76 -3.75 31.23 6.87
C ALA A 76 -2.75 30.13 6.50
N THR A 77 -1.46 30.45 6.64
CA THR A 77 -0.37 29.48 6.47
C THR A 77 0.49 29.46 7.73
N LEU A 78 0.65 28.28 8.32
CA LEU A 78 1.51 28.02 9.46
C LEU A 78 2.70 27.18 9.01
N THR A 79 3.85 27.40 9.65
CA THR A 79 5.01 26.53 9.50
C THR A 79 5.32 25.91 10.85
N VAL A 80 5.53 24.59 10.88
CA VAL A 80 5.88 23.84 12.08
C VAL A 80 7.13 23.03 11.80
N ASN A 81 8.09 23.09 12.72
CA ASN A 81 9.25 22.21 12.66
C ASN A 81 8.86 20.81 13.16
N ALA A 82 9.47 19.78 12.58
CA ALA A 82 9.34 18.41 13.10
C ALA A 82 9.69 18.35 14.59
N GLY A 83 8.85 17.67 15.37
CA GLY A 83 8.95 17.57 16.83
C GLY A 83 8.43 18.79 17.60
N ALA A 84 8.03 19.88 16.93
CA ALA A 84 7.44 21.06 17.55
C ALA A 84 5.92 21.13 17.31
N SER A 85 5.24 21.95 18.11
CA SER A 85 3.85 22.36 17.87
C SER A 85 3.77 23.89 17.85
N VAL A 86 2.88 24.43 17.03
CA VAL A 86 2.58 25.85 16.90
C VAL A 86 1.07 26.07 17.00
N THR A 87 0.68 27.29 17.35
CA THR A 87 -0.72 27.69 17.46
C THR A 87 -1.08 28.81 16.47
N GLN A 88 -2.38 28.89 16.14
CA GLN A 88 -2.96 29.99 15.39
C GLN A 88 -4.27 30.41 16.04
N ALA A 89 -4.32 31.67 16.49
CA ALA A 89 -5.56 32.27 16.94
C ALA A 89 -6.41 32.67 15.73
N PHE A 90 -7.69 32.37 15.79
CA PHE A 90 -8.69 32.81 14.85
C PHE A 90 -9.69 33.73 15.55
N LYS A 91 -10.37 34.53 14.73
CA LYS A 91 -11.51 35.34 15.13
C LYS A 91 -12.68 35.10 14.19
N VAL A 92 -13.89 35.23 14.71
CA VAL A 92 -15.10 35.25 13.89
C VAL A 92 -15.66 36.66 13.91
N PHE A 93 -15.92 37.21 12.74
CA PHE A 93 -16.66 38.46 12.56
C PHE A 93 -18.02 38.15 11.94
N GLY A 94 -19.04 38.90 12.32
CA GLY A 94 -20.36 38.73 11.73
C GLY A 94 -21.33 39.85 12.06
N LYS A 95 -22.50 39.82 11.40
CA LYS A 95 -23.57 40.80 11.57
C LYS A 95 -24.72 40.22 12.38
N ILE A 96 -25.06 40.89 13.48
CA ILE A 96 -26.26 40.59 14.26
C ILE A 96 -27.40 41.47 13.74
N ASN A 97 -28.54 40.85 13.45
CA ASN A 97 -29.78 41.51 13.04
C ASN A 97 -29.59 42.49 11.87
N GLY A 98 -28.70 42.14 10.93
CA GLY A 98 -28.37 42.98 9.76
C GLY A 98 -27.55 44.24 10.07
N GLY A 99 -27.07 44.42 11.31
CA GLY A 99 -26.28 45.56 11.75
C GLY A 99 -24.83 45.58 11.24
N ALA A 100 -24.01 46.41 11.87
CA ALA A 100 -22.57 46.47 11.58
C ALA A 100 -21.88 45.14 11.90
N GLU A 101 -20.78 44.86 11.21
CA GLU A 101 -19.92 43.71 11.52
C GLU A 101 -19.25 43.93 12.88
N GLN A 102 -19.25 42.90 13.73
CA GLN A 102 -18.63 42.92 15.05
C GLN A 102 -17.90 41.59 15.33
N ASP A 103 -16.99 41.59 16.30
CA ASP A 103 -16.30 40.38 16.76
C ASP A 103 -17.29 39.47 17.50
N LEU A 104 -17.51 38.27 16.96
CA LEU A 104 -18.38 37.22 17.47
C LEU A 104 -17.59 35.99 17.93
N THR A 105 -16.28 36.12 18.14
CA THR A 105 -15.39 34.99 18.47
C THR A 105 -15.87 34.23 19.71
N ASP A 106 -16.24 34.95 20.78
CA ASP A 106 -16.74 34.33 22.03
C ASP A 106 -18.14 33.72 21.90
N ARG A 107 -18.81 33.94 20.76
CA ARG A 107 -20.12 33.37 20.42
C ARG A 107 -20.04 32.26 19.37
N ALA A 108 -18.82 31.87 18.99
CA ALA A 108 -18.58 30.84 18.02
C ALA A 108 -17.79 29.68 18.64
N VAL A 109 -18.00 28.48 18.10
CA VAL A 109 -17.17 27.31 18.37
C VAL A 109 -16.42 26.92 17.11
N PHE A 110 -15.13 26.64 17.26
CA PHE A 110 -14.22 26.26 16.19
C PHE A 110 -13.95 24.75 16.18
N TYR A 111 -13.83 24.18 15.00
CA TYR A 111 -13.39 22.80 14.82
C TYR A 111 -12.86 22.56 13.40
N VAL A 112 -12.32 21.35 13.19
CA VAL A 112 -11.73 20.90 11.93
C VAL A 112 -12.55 19.74 11.39
N PRO A 113 -13.30 19.89 10.27
CA PRO A 113 -14.16 18.84 9.73
C PRO A 113 -13.40 17.80 8.89
N ASP A 114 -12.18 18.11 8.46
CA ASP A 114 -11.36 17.32 7.54
C ASP A 114 -9.87 17.36 7.92
N ASN A 115 -9.09 16.34 7.55
CA ASN A 115 -7.64 16.28 7.80
C ASN A 115 -7.22 16.64 9.24
N TYR A 116 -8.04 16.27 10.22
CA TYR A 116 -7.91 16.56 11.66
C TYR A 116 -6.64 15.99 12.31
N LEU A 117 -5.88 15.16 11.59
CA LEU A 117 -4.59 14.64 12.04
C LEU A 117 -3.44 15.63 11.86
N VAL A 118 -3.67 16.77 11.17
CA VAL A 118 -2.73 17.91 11.12
C VAL A 118 -2.76 18.71 12.44
N GLY A 119 -3.92 18.84 13.06
CA GLY A 119 -4.13 19.61 14.28
C GLY A 119 -5.61 19.80 14.58
N ALA A 120 -5.90 20.43 15.72
CA ALA A 120 -7.27 20.59 16.20
C ALA A 120 -7.44 21.86 17.04
N PHE A 121 -8.70 22.21 17.27
CA PHE A 121 -9.11 23.14 18.32
C PHE A 121 -9.37 22.37 19.63
N PRO A 122 -9.30 23.03 20.80
CA PRO A 122 -9.68 22.42 22.07
C PRO A 122 -11.13 21.92 22.05
N ALA A 123 -11.45 20.92 22.89
CA ALA A 123 -12.81 20.37 22.99
C ALA A 123 -13.88 21.40 23.38
N SER A 124 -13.48 22.52 23.99
CA SER A 124 -14.35 23.66 24.29
C SER A 124 -14.79 24.46 23.05
N GLY A 125 -14.16 24.23 21.90
CA GLY A 125 -14.38 25.03 20.68
C GLY A 125 -13.68 26.39 20.69
N ALA A 126 -12.75 26.63 21.64
CA ALA A 126 -12.01 27.89 21.73
C ALA A 126 -11.20 28.18 20.45
N ALA A 127 -11.02 29.46 20.12
CA ALA A 127 -10.56 29.93 18.81
C ALA A 127 -9.05 29.77 18.52
N THR A 128 -8.33 28.94 19.27
CA THR A 128 -6.89 28.72 19.06
C THR A 128 -6.65 27.32 18.53
N PHE A 129 -6.31 27.23 17.25
CA PHE A 129 -5.86 25.99 16.62
C PHE A 129 -4.46 25.61 17.14
N THR A 130 -4.21 24.33 17.34
CA THR A 130 -2.89 23.78 17.70
C THR A 130 -2.53 22.64 16.76
N THR A 131 -1.33 22.68 16.17
CA THR A 131 -0.81 21.57 15.36
C THR A 131 -0.58 20.33 16.23
N ARG A 132 -0.86 19.15 15.68
CA ARG A 132 -0.77 17.90 16.44
C ARG A 132 0.68 17.39 16.53
N LEU A 133 1.06 16.93 17.72
CA LEU A 133 2.21 16.06 17.94
C LEU A 133 1.73 14.64 18.31
N PRO A 134 2.39 13.58 17.83
CA PRO A 134 2.19 12.23 18.33
C PRO A 134 2.50 12.17 19.84
N ALA A 135 1.61 11.58 20.64
CA ALA A 135 1.80 11.44 22.08
C ALA A 135 2.51 10.12 22.45
N VAL A 136 2.33 9.08 21.65
CA VAL A 136 2.96 7.75 21.81
C VAL A 136 3.48 7.24 20.47
N ALA A 137 4.37 6.25 20.48
CA ALA A 137 4.99 5.73 19.24
C ALA A 137 3.98 5.13 18.22
N THR A 138 2.83 4.66 18.68
CA THR A 138 1.77 4.08 17.83
C THR A 138 0.83 5.12 17.24
N ASP A 139 0.96 6.39 17.65
CA ASP A 139 0.15 7.47 17.09
C ASP A 139 0.53 7.74 15.63
N PRO A 140 -0.42 8.17 14.77
CA PRO A 140 -0.08 8.67 13.45
C PRO A 140 0.97 9.77 13.54
N ALA A 141 1.94 9.75 12.62
CA ALA A 141 3.04 10.72 12.60
C ALA A 141 2.56 12.18 12.53
N GLN A 142 3.41 13.10 13.00
CA GLN A 142 3.23 14.53 12.74
C GLN A 142 3.20 14.76 11.23
N ARG A 143 2.33 15.65 10.77
CA ARG A 143 2.17 15.95 9.35
C ARG A 143 1.84 17.42 9.11
N GLY A 144 2.28 17.95 7.97
CA GLY A 144 1.67 19.12 7.37
C GLY A 144 0.37 18.75 6.65
N GLY A 145 -0.26 19.72 6.02
CA GLY A 145 -1.47 19.48 5.26
C GLY A 145 -2.32 20.71 5.06
N VAL A 146 -3.39 20.52 4.30
CA VAL A 146 -4.46 21.50 4.13
C VAL A 146 -5.67 20.99 4.89
N LEU A 147 -6.29 21.88 5.66
CA LEU A 147 -7.52 21.59 6.39
C LEU A 147 -8.48 22.77 6.32
N THR A 148 -9.75 22.49 6.61
CA THR A 148 -10.80 23.47 6.78
C THR A 148 -10.86 23.88 8.25
N VAL A 149 -10.83 25.19 8.50
CA VAL A 149 -11.19 25.78 9.79
C VAL A 149 -12.64 26.19 9.70
N ARG A 150 -13.50 25.56 10.51
CA ARG A 150 -14.93 25.85 10.53
C ARG A 150 -15.31 26.47 11.86
N ALA A 151 -16.08 27.55 11.80
CA ALA A 151 -16.69 28.18 12.95
C ALA A 151 -18.23 28.14 12.85
N ARG A 152 -18.89 27.90 13.99
CA ARG A 152 -20.36 27.86 14.10
C ARG A 152 -20.85 28.81 15.18
N ALA A 153 -21.90 29.57 14.89
CA ALA A 153 -22.63 30.37 15.87
C ALA A 153 -24.12 30.01 15.85
N ALA A 154 -24.75 29.97 17.03
CA ALA A 154 -26.18 29.71 17.19
C ALA A 154 -26.99 31.00 17.31
N ASN A 155 -28.15 31.01 16.66
CA ASN A 155 -29.18 32.03 16.80
C ASN A 155 -30.13 31.71 17.95
N SER A 156 -30.88 32.71 18.40
CA SER A 156 -31.86 32.54 19.49
C SER A 156 -32.98 31.53 19.17
N ASP A 157 -33.23 31.24 17.89
CA ASP A 157 -34.20 30.23 17.42
C ASP A 157 -33.62 28.82 17.28
N GLY A 158 -32.34 28.63 17.61
CA GLY A 158 -31.61 27.37 17.49
C GLY A 158 -31.01 27.10 16.11
N THR A 159 -31.21 27.99 15.12
CA THR A 159 -30.54 27.86 13.82
C THR A 159 -29.03 28.10 13.94
N ILE A 160 -28.23 27.40 13.13
CA ILE A 160 -26.76 27.49 13.13
C ILE A 160 -26.30 28.18 11.85
N VAL A 161 -25.40 29.15 12.01
CA VAL A 161 -24.67 29.78 10.91
C VAL A 161 -23.21 29.31 10.95
N GLU A 162 -22.67 28.96 9.78
CA GLU A 162 -21.29 28.50 9.64
C GLU A 162 -20.47 29.47 8.80
N ALA A 163 -19.16 29.49 9.04
CA ALA A 163 -18.16 30.02 8.11
C ALA A 163 -16.98 29.06 8.03
N ASP A 164 -16.37 29.03 6.85
CA ASP A 164 -15.17 28.25 6.56
C ASP A 164 -14.04 29.16 6.11
N THR A 165 -12.82 28.79 6.49
CA THR A 165 -11.59 29.25 5.86
C THR A 165 -10.61 28.09 5.73
N ARG A 166 -9.67 28.18 4.80
CA ARG A 166 -8.58 27.21 4.70
C ARG A 166 -7.48 27.53 5.71
N LEU A 167 -6.80 26.50 6.19
CA LEU A 167 -5.52 26.58 6.87
C LEU A 167 -4.53 25.64 6.19
N THR A 168 -3.35 26.15 5.83
CA THR A 168 -2.23 25.34 5.32
C THR A 168 -1.17 25.23 6.40
N VAL A 169 -0.84 24.02 6.82
CA VAL A 169 0.28 23.74 7.74
C VAL A 169 1.42 23.15 6.94
N LYS A 170 2.57 23.84 6.95
CA LYS A 170 3.81 23.40 6.33
C LYS A 170 4.69 22.70 7.36
N LEU A 171 5.11 21.46 7.08
CA LEU A 171 6.05 20.74 7.92
C LEU A 171 7.47 20.93 7.40
N GLU A 172 8.33 21.52 8.23
CA GLU A 172 9.76 21.66 7.95
C GLU A 172 10.54 20.67 8.82
N ALA A 173 11.37 19.85 8.20
CA ALA A 173 12.19 18.88 8.89
C ALA A 173 13.63 18.90 8.38
N SER A 174 14.59 18.90 9.31
CA SER A 174 15.98 18.60 9.04
C SER A 174 16.34 17.39 9.90
N LEU A 175 16.38 16.22 9.28
CA LEU A 175 16.59 14.95 9.97
C LEU A 175 18.07 14.55 9.91
N PRO A 176 18.56 13.83 10.95
CA PRO A 176 19.92 13.31 10.92
C PRO A 176 20.07 12.36 9.73
N GLY A 177 21.13 12.53 8.95
CA GLY A 177 21.49 11.56 7.91
C GLY A 177 22.64 10.66 8.34
N SER A 178 23.10 9.81 7.42
CA SER A 178 24.16 8.85 7.70
C SER A 178 25.52 9.55 7.83
N ALA A 179 26.25 9.21 8.91
CA ALA A 179 27.64 9.56 9.14
C ALA A 179 28.62 8.48 8.61
N GLN A 180 28.14 7.53 7.79
CA GLN A 180 29.04 6.59 7.12
C GLN A 180 29.97 7.35 6.17
N GLY A 181 31.28 7.16 6.34
CA GLY A 181 32.31 7.98 5.70
C GLY A 181 32.80 9.18 6.53
N GLY A 182 32.34 9.31 7.78
CA GLY A 182 32.82 10.29 8.75
C GLY A 182 31.70 11.14 9.37
N ALA A 183 31.97 11.74 10.53
CA ALA A 183 31.02 12.64 11.19
C ALA A 183 30.58 13.78 10.25
N LEU A 184 29.31 14.15 10.34
CA LEU A 184 28.78 15.34 9.68
C LEU A 184 29.26 16.59 10.45
N PRO A 185 29.53 17.72 9.77
CA PRO A 185 29.71 19.00 10.44
C PRO A 185 28.51 19.36 11.30
N ALA A 186 28.70 20.16 12.36
CA ALA A 186 27.62 20.52 13.29
C ALA A 186 26.43 21.23 12.62
N ASN A 187 26.69 22.08 11.62
CA ASN A 187 25.67 22.81 10.87
C ASN A 187 25.87 22.59 9.36
N PRO A 188 25.61 21.38 8.85
CA PRO A 188 25.99 21.03 7.48
C PRO A 188 25.27 21.88 6.43
N GLY A 189 24.06 22.37 6.74
CA GLY A 189 23.27 23.22 5.84
C GLY A 189 23.97 24.52 5.43
N THR A 190 24.82 25.11 6.29
CA THR A 190 25.52 26.37 5.97
C THR A 190 26.57 26.18 4.86
N LEU A 191 27.07 24.96 4.67
CA LEU A 191 28.06 24.61 3.64
C LEU A 191 27.45 24.50 2.23
N PHE A 192 26.12 24.58 2.11
CA PHE A 192 25.40 24.59 0.84
C PHE A 192 24.97 26.01 0.40
N ALA A 193 25.54 27.06 1.01
CA ALA A 193 25.32 28.45 0.64
C ALA A 193 26.29 28.97 -0.46
N GLY A 194 27.29 28.16 -0.86
CA GLY A 194 28.25 28.51 -1.90
C GLY A 194 27.64 28.64 -3.31
N THR A 195 28.41 29.16 -4.26
CA THR A 195 27.97 29.34 -5.66
C THR A 195 27.71 27.99 -6.33
N VAL A 196 26.69 27.95 -7.20
CA VAL A 196 26.37 26.74 -7.97
C VAL A 196 27.49 26.45 -8.97
N ASP A 197 27.99 25.21 -8.97
CA ASP A 197 29.05 24.72 -9.84
C ASP A 197 28.57 23.48 -10.60
N ALA A 198 28.48 23.59 -11.92
CA ALA A 198 28.03 22.51 -12.78
C ALA A 198 28.98 21.30 -12.79
N ALA A 199 30.29 21.50 -12.55
CA ALA A 199 31.27 20.41 -12.49
C ALA A 199 31.07 19.52 -11.26
N ARG A 200 30.34 20.01 -10.25
CA ARG A 200 30.00 19.27 -9.02
C ARG A 200 28.62 18.59 -9.10
N LYS A 201 27.88 18.72 -10.21
CA LYS A 201 26.49 18.25 -10.33
C LYS A 201 26.35 16.74 -10.02
N PRO A 202 25.66 16.35 -8.93
CA PRO A 202 25.31 14.95 -8.70
C PRO A 202 24.23 14.49 -9.67
N VAL A 203 24.19 13.18 -9.95
CA VAL A 203 23.19 12.57 -10.84
C VAL A 203 22.22 11.75 -10.00
N LEU A 204 21.03 12.29 -9.75
CA LEU A 204 19.93 11.59 -9.09
C LEU A 204 19.46 10.40 -9.95
N ALA A 205 19.21 9.25 -9.33
CA ALA A 205 18.97 8.00 -10.04
C ALA A 205 17.78 7.17 -9.54
N TYR A 206 17.34 7.35 -8.29
CA TYR A 206 16.18 6.65 -7.73
C TYR A 206 15.59 7.47 -6.56
N PRO A 207 14.26 7.44 -6.29
CA PRO A 207 13.18 6.74 -7.02
C PRO A 207 13.06 7.10 -8.50
N ASN A 208 12.29 6.34 -9.28
CA ASN A 208 12.00 6.72 -10.67
C ASN A 208 11.16 8.00 -10.72
N ASP A 209 11.52 8.92 -11.61
CA ASP A 209 10.78 10.17 -11.82
C ASP A 209 9.33 9.90 -12.25
N GLY A 210 8.38 10.53 -11.57
CA GLY A 210 6.93 10.41 -11.76
C GLY A 210 6.28 9.28 -10.95
N THR A 211 7.01 8.54 -10.11
CA THR A 211 6.44 7.41 -9.36
C THR A 211 5.35 7.84 -8.37
N MET A 212 4.32 7.00 -8.23
CA MET A 212 3.30 7.10 -7.19
C MET A 212 3.60 6.08 -6.09
N LEU A 213 3.80 6.54 -4.85
CA LEU A 213 4.19 5.70 -3.71
C LEU A 213 3.02 5.50 -2.73
N PRO A 214 2.85 4.29 -2.16
CA PRO A 214 1.95 4.08 -1.03
C PRO A 214 2.43 4.84 0.21
N PRO A 215 1.55 5.54 0.93
CA PRO A 215 1.94 6.21 2.16
C PRO A 215 2.46 5.30 3.27
N ASN A 216 2.16 4.00 3.20
CA ASN A 216 2.62 2.96 4.11
C ASN A 216 3.73 2.06 3.52
N LEU A 217 4.49 2.52 2.51
CA LEU A 217 5.67 1.79 2.03
C LEU A 217 6.79 1.73 3.08
N ARG A 218 6.86 2.75 3.95
CA ARG A 218 7.71 2.88 5.15
C ARG A 218 9.21 3.01 4.92
N ARG A 219 9.72 2.55 3.79
CA ARG A 219 11.12 2.68 3.38
C ARG A 219 11.19 3.24 1.97
N LEU A 220 12.09 4.19 1.77
CA LEU A 220 12.42 4.71 0.45
C LEU A 220 13.92 4.91 0.37
N GLU A 221 14.54 4.28 -0.62
CA GLU A 221 15.93 4.57 -0.95
C GLU A 221 15.99 5.78 -1.92
N VAL A 222 17.00 6.62 -1.75
CA VAL A 222 17.42 7.65 -2.69
C VAL A 222 18.80 7.31 -3.20
N HIS A 223 18.94 7.17 -4.52
CA HIS A 223 20.21 6.79 -5.16
C HIS A 223 20.76 7.93 -6.00
N TRP A 224 22.08 8.11 -5.96
CA TRP A 224 22.74 9.07 -6.83
C TRP A 224 24.20 8.72 -7.14
N ARG A 225 24.72 9.31 -8.21
CA ARG A 225 26.18 9.37 -8.44
C ARG A 225 26.71 10.71 -7.88
N PRO A 226 27.89 10.72 -7.23
CA PRO A 226 28.50 11.89 -6.60
C PRO A 226 28.64 13.15 -7.46
N GLY A 227 28.81 13.01 -8.79
CA GLY A 227 29.18 14.12 -9.67
C GLY A 227 30.70 14.33 -9.70
N SER A 228 31.24 15.02 -8.68
CA SER A 228 32.68 15.25 -8.50
C SER A 228 33.26 14.41 -7.35
N ALA A 229 34.51 13.98 -7.47
CA ALA A 229 35.25 13.33 -6.39
C ALA A 229 35.51 14.26 -5.18
N SER A 230 35.44 15.58 -5.39
CA SER A 230 35.53 16.59 -4.31
C SER A 230 34.28 16.65 -3.44
N ASN A 231 33.13 16.15 -3.92
CA ASN A 231 31.89 16.18 -3.16
C ASN A 231 31.95 15.18 -2.00
N LYS A 232 31.87 15.69 -0.76
CA LYS A 232 31.93 14.91 0.48
C LYS A 232 30.65 14.96 1.30
N LEU A 233 29.82 15.97 1.07
CA LEU A 233 28.56 16.21 1.78
C LEU A 233 27.42 16.36 0.77
N TYR A 234 26.26 15.81 1.13
CA TYR A 234 25.06 15.83 0.32
C TYR A 234 23.87 16.32 1.13
N GLU A 235 23.05 17.16 0.52
CA GLU A 235 21.71 17.49 1.00
C GLU A 235 20.70 16.82 0.08
N ILE A 236 19.85 15.98 0.66
CA ILE A 236 18.69 15.39 -0.01
C ILE A 236 17.47 16.18 0.44
N ALA A 237 16.78 16.83 -0.48
CA ALA A 237 15.62 17.66 -0.17
C ALA A 237 14.38 17.17 -0.92
N PHE A 238 13.31 16.98 -0.16
CA PHE A 238 11.95 16.75 -0.65
C PHE A 238 11.12 18.01 -0.39
N THR A 239 10.65 18.69 -1.43
CA THR A 239 9.94 19.97 -1.31
C THR A 239 8.58 19.91 -2.01
N SER A 240 7.54 20.34 -1.31
CA SER A 240 6.20 20.55 -1.88
C SER A 240 5.60 21.87 -1.38
N GLY A 241 4.36 22.16 -1.76
CA GLY A 241 3.60 23.27 -1.18
C GLY A 241 3.32 23.12 0.32
N LEU A 242 3.51 21.93 0.88
CA LEU A 242 3.18 21.54 2.26
C LEU A 242 4.43 21.39 3.15
N GLY A 243 5.60 21.80 2.65
CA GLY A 243 6.82 21.91 3.45
C GLY A 243 8.04 21.27 2.80
N THR A 244 9.13 21.21 3.56
CA THR A 244 10.40 20.62 3.13
C THR A 244 10.95 19.64 4.15
N ILE A 245 11.38 18.48 3.67
CA ILE A 245 12.11 17.49 4.47
C ILE A 245 13.51 17.39 3.89
N ARG A 246 14.52 17.64 4.73
CA ARG A 246 15.94 17.63 4.37
C ARG A 246 16.71 16.60 5.17
N TYR A 247 17.63 15.94 4.49
CA TYR A 247 18.66 15.11 5.10
C TYR A 247 20.02 15.61 4.68
N PHE A 248 20.95 15.65 5.63
CA PHE A 248 22.36 15.89 5.34
C PHE A 248 23.12 14.60 5.57
N THR A 249 23.88 14.15 4.58
CA THR A 249 24.55 12.86 4.65
C THR A 249 25.86 12.86 3.88
N ARG A 250 26.72 11.90 4.19
CA ARG A 250 27.84 11.53 3.32
C ARG A 250 27.39 10.43 2.36
N CYS A 251 28.23 10.15 1.37
CA CYS A 251 27.98 9.04 0.47
C CYS A 251 28.03 7.71 1.24
N ASN A 252 26.92 6.98 1.26
CA ASN A 252 26.82 5.66 1.86
C ASN A 252 26.70 4.58 0.77
N THR A 253 27.42 3.47 0.94
CA THR A 253 27.39 2.28 0.07
C THR A 253 26.90 1.03 0.78
N THR A 254 26.71 1.09 2.10
CA THR A 254 26.21 -0.01 2.92
C THR A 254 24.69 -0.06 2.84
N VAL A 255 24.18 -1.25 2.56
CA VAL A 255 22.77 -1.52 2.29
C VAL A 255 22.36 -2.83 2.97
N THR A 256 21.08 -2.98 3.28
CA THR A 256 20.54 -4.09 4.09
C THR A 256 20.64 -5.47 3.42
N SER A 257 20.47 -5.53 2.09
CA SER A 257 20.64 -6.75 1.28
C SER A 257 21.21 -6.38 -0.10
N GLY A 258 21.97 -7.28 -0.73
CA GLY A 258 22.60 -7.05 -2.03
C GLY A 258 23.79 -6.09 -1.97
N ALA A 259 24.12 -5.49 -3.11
CA ALA A 259 25.20 -4.51 -3.21
C ALA A 259 24.80 -3.29 -4.05
N VAL A 260 25.66 -2.28 -4.03
CA VAL A 260 25.49 -1.00 -4.74
C VAL A 260 26.55 -0.91 -5.85
N THR A 261 26.17 -0.33 -7.00
CA THR A 261 27.09 -0.13 -8.11
C THR A 261 28.29 0.72 -7.66
N ALA A 262 29.50 0.36 -8.09
CA ALA A 262 30.71 1.10 -7.73
C ALA A 262 30.58 2.61 -8.04
N GLY A 263 30.95 3.43 -7.05
CA GLY A 263 30.88 4.90 -7.16
C GLY A 263 29.48 5.48 -7.05
N ALA A 264 28.47 4.72 -6.64
CA ALA A 264 27.15 5.24 -6.31
C ALA A 264 27.00 5.48 -4.80
N CYS A 265 26.04 6.33 -4.46
CA CYS A 265 25.62 6.62 -3.09
C CYS A 265 24.15 6.22 -2.93
N VAL A 266 23.82 5.72 -1.74
CA VAL A 266 22.47 5.31 -1.35
C VAL A 266 22.14 5.89 0.01
N TYR A 267 20.95 6.45 0.15
CA TYR A 267 20.39 6.85 1.43
C TYR A 267 19.01 6.24 1.60
N GLU A 268 18.82 5.43 2.63
CA GLU A 268 17.52 4.88 3.00
C GLU A 268 16.86 5.82 4.01
N LEU A 269 15.66 6.30 3.69
CA LEU A 269 14.83 7.06 4.64
C LEU A 269 14.37 6.10 5.74
N ASP A 270 14.51 6.54 6.99
CA ASP A 270 13.92 5.84 8.12
C ASP A 270 12.39 5.97 8.12
N GLU A 271 11.73 5.16 8.94
CA GLU A 271 10.27 5.15 9.04
C GLU A 271 9.70 6.52 9.43
N THR A 272 10.34 7.22 10.37
CA THR A 272 9.92 8.56 10.79
C THR A 272 9.95 9.56 9.64
N GLY A 273 11.07 9.58 8.92
CA GLY A 273 11.27 10.48 7.81
C GLY A 273 10.37 10.18 6.60
N TYR A 274 10.18 8.88 6.30
CA TYR A 274 9.20 8.45 5.31
C TYR A 274 7.78 8.88 5.73
N ALA A 275 7.41 8.70 7.00
CA ALA A 275 6.09 9.08 7.50
C ALA A 275 5.86 10.59 7.41
N TYR A 276 6.82 11.44 7.79
CA TYR A 276 6.71 12.89 7.60
C TYR A 276 6.48 13.25 6.14
N LEU A 277 7.21 12.60 5.22
CA LEU A 277 7.14 12.84 3.79
C LEU A 277 5.79 12.39 3.21
N ALA A 278 5.42 11.14 3.47
CA ALA A 278 4.22 10.53 2.94
C ALA A 278 2.95 11.16 3.53
N GLU A 279 2.85 11.26 4.86
CA GLU A 279 1.64 11.74 5.54
C GLU A 279 1.34 13.22 5.24
N THR A 280 2.39 14.04 5.09
CA THR A 280 2.25 15.45 4.72
C THR A 280 1.74 15.61 3.29
N ASN A 281 2.08 14.67 2.39
CA ASN A 281 1.81 14.80 0.95
C ASN A 281 0.77 13.82 0.42
N ARG A 282 0.01 13.12 1.29
CA ARG A 282 -1.09 12.23 0.91
C ARG A 282 -2.06 12.92 -0.04
N GLY A 283 -2.16 12.44 -1.27
CA GLY A 283 -3.08 12.99 -2.28
C GLY A 283 -2.80 14.44 -2.69
N ALA A 284 -1.67 15.03 -2.27
CA ALA A 284 -1.39 16.47 -2.44
C ALA A 284 -0.66 16.83 -3.75
N GLY A 285 -0.37 15.83 -4.60
CA GLY A 285 0.33 16.00 -5.87
C GLY A 285 1.85 15.83 -5.75
N ASP A 286 2.59 16.56 -6.57
CA ASP A 286 4.03 16.36 -6.74
C ASP A 286 4.85 16.86 -5.54
N VAL A 287 5.78 16.01 -5.11
CA VAL A 287 6.91 16.36 -4.26
C VAL A 287 8.18 16.38 -5.11
N THR A 288 8.93 17.47 -5.03
CA THR A 288 10.18 17.65 -5.77
C THR A 288 11.33 17.09 -4.96
N LEU A 289 12.01 16.06 -5.48
CA LEU A 289 13.25 15.51 -4.94
C LEU A 289 14.46 16.11 -5.67
N ARG A 290 15.43 16.62 -4.92
CA ARG A 290 16.69 17.16 -5.45
C ARG A 290 17.86 16.86 -4.52
N ILE A 291 19.05 16.69 -5.09
CA ILE A 291 20.29 16.51 -4.35
C ILE A 291 21.21 17.69 -4.59
N ARG A 292 21.72 18.28 -3.51
CA ARG A 292 22.87 19.19 -3.55
C ARG A 292 24.11 18.47 -3.04
N ALA A 293 25.26 18.81 -3.57
CA ALA A 293 26.55 18.23 -3.19
C ALA A 293 27.60 19.32 -2.99
N THR A 294 28.46 19.18 -1.98
CA THR A 294 29.54 20.12 -1.68
C THR A 294 30.72 19.40 -1.01
N ASP A 295 31.85 20.09 -0.84
CA ASP A 295 32.97 19.60 -0.01
C ASP A 295 32.79 19.99 1.47
N ASP A 296 33.68 19.53 2.34
CA ASP A 296 33.60 19.81 3.79
C ASP A 296 33.81 21.30 4.15
N THR A 297 34.12 22.16 3.18
CA THR A 297 34.38 23.59 3.35
C THR A 297 33.37 24.50 2.65
N GLY A 298 32.44 23.94 1.87
CA GLY A 298 31.41 24.70 1.19
C GLY A 298 31.88 25.51 -0.03
N THR A 299 33.03 25.18 -0.65
CA THR A 299 33.63 26.07 -1.67
C THR A 299 32.83 26.17 -2.98
N GLY A 300 31.93 25.23 -3.25
CA GLY A 300 31.06 25.24 -4.42
C GLY A 300 30.00 24.14 -4.32
N VAL A 301 28.82 24.42 -4.86
CA VAL A 301 27.64 23.56 -4.69
C VAL A 301 27.20 22.97 -6.03
N GLY A 302 27.31 21.66 -6.17
CA GLY A 302 26.69 20.92 -7.26
C GLY A 302 25.22 20.69 -7.00
N VAL A 303 24.39 20.73 -8.05
CA VAL A 303 22.95 20.54 -7.89
C VAL A 303 22.38 19.64 -8.98
N SER A 304 21.72 18.55 -8.58
CA SER A 304 21.12 17.58 -9.49
C SER A 304 19.95 18.16 -10.29
N ASP A 305 19.53 17.44 -11.33
CA ASP A 305 18.17 17.57 -11.84
C ASP A 305 17.17 17.12 -10.76
N SER A 306 15.90 17.52 -10.91
CA SER A 306 14.85 17.16 -9.96
C SER A 306 14.01 16.00 -10.48
N PHE A 307 13.62 15.11 -9.58
CA PHE A 307 12.53 14.16 -9.82
C PHE A 307 11.26 14.64 -9.14
N LYS A 308 10.11 14.26 -9.68
CA LYS A 308 8.79 14.38 -9.08
C LYS A 308 8.37 13.01 -8.56
N ILE A 309 7.90 12.96 -7.33
CA ILE A 309 7.25 11.77 -6.76
C ILE A 309 5.90 12.17 -6.17
N GLN A 310 4.97 11.24 -6.10
CA GLN A 310 3.65 11.45 -5.55
C GLN A 310 3.36 10.42 -4.46
N PHE A 311 2.47 10.78 -3.52
CA PHE A 311 1.98 9.88 -2.50
C PHE A 311 0.47 9.72 -2.66
N ALA A 312 0.00 8.48 -2.62
CA ALA A 312 -1.42 8.22 -2.72
C ALA A 312 -2.18 8.77 -1.50
N GLU A 313 -3.48 9.03 -1.66
CA GLU A 313 -4.32 9.50 -0.55
C GLU A 313 -4.47 8.39 0.52
N GLU A 314 -4.76 7.17 0.08
CA GLU A 314 -4.97 6.00 0.94
C GLU A 314 -3.76 5.05 0.97
N ALA A 315 -3.63 4.32 2.07
CA ALA A 315 -2.66 3.26 2.23
C ALA A 315 -3.01 2.01 1.41
N VAL A 316 -2.00 1.24 1.04
CA VAL A 316 -2.14 -0.08 0.41
C VAL A 316 -2.08 -1.12 1.52
N ASN A 317 -3.23 -1.66 1.93
CA ASN A 317 -3.31 -2.61 3.04
C ASN A 317 -3.64 -4.01 2.51
N GLY A 318 -2.80 -5.00 2.77
CA GLY A 318 -3.06 -6.37 2.35
C GLY A 318 -1.87 -7.30 2.59
N GLY A 319 -2.09 -8.60 2.42
CA GLY A 319 -1.00 -9.58 2.40
C GLY A 319 -0.50 -9.81 0.98
N VAL A 320 0.82 -9.97 0.83
CA VAL A 320 1.42 -10.43 -0.43
C VAL A 320 2.17 -11.73 -0.19
N TYR A 321 1.94 -12.70 -1.09
CA TYR A 321 2.62 -13.98 -1.14
C TYR A 321 3.38 -14.04 -2.46
N TYR A 322 4.68 -14.30 -2.44
CA TYR A 322 5.50 -14.27 -3.65
C TYR A 322 6.47 -15.44 -3.70
N TRP A 323 6.89 -15.82 -4.89
CA TRP A 323 7.80 -16.93 -5.10
C TRP A 323 9.25 -16.43 -5.18
N ASP A 324 10.07 -16.83 -4.22
CA ASP A 324 11.53 -16.79 -4.34
C ASP A 324 11.96 -18.02 -5.14
N ALA A 325 12.22 -17.80 -6.43
CA ALA A 325 12.58 -18.85 -7.37
C ALA A 325 14.01 -19.36 -7.17
N THR A 326 14.90 -18.54 -6.60
CA THR A 326 16.28 -18.95 -6.29
C THR A 326 16.31 -20.04 -5.23
N ASN A 327 15.49 -19.89 -4.19
CA ASN A 327 15.43 -20.83 -3.07
C ASN A 327 14.19 -21.76 -3.10
N THR A 328 13.39 -21.70 -4.17
CA THR A 328 12.18 -22.51 -4.37
C THR A 328 11.20 -22.48 -3.18
N ARG A 329 10.78 -21.28 -2.78
CA ARG A 329 9.92 -21.07 -1.60
C ARG A 329 8.92 -19.94 -1.81
N ILE A 330 7.77 -20.07 -1.18
CA ILE A 330 6.76 -19.02 -1.09
C ILE A 330 7.10 -18.17 0.13
N MET A 331 7.29 -16.88 -0.10
CA MET A 331 7.49 -15.83 0.89
C MET A 331 6.15 -15.14 1.18
N ARG A 332 6.03 -14.51 2.35
CA ARG A 332 4.86 -13.73 2.76
C ARG A 332 5.30 -12.40 3.37
N PHE A 333 4.55 -11.34 3.09
CA PHE A 333 4.74 -10.03 3.70
C PHE A 333 3.39 -9.34 3.95
N ASP A 334 3.26 -8.65 5.09
CA ASP A 334 2.07 -7.89 5.46
C ASP A 334 2.28 -6.40 5.18
N PHE A 335 1.64 -5.88 4.12
CA PHE A 335 1.65 -4.45 3.81
C PHE A 335 0.83 -3.62 4.80
N GLY A 336 -0.14 -4.26 5.48
CA GLY A 336 -0.98 -3.62 6.48
C GLY A 336 -0.30 -3.52 7.85
N ALA A 337 0.71 -4.34 8.15
CA ALA A 337 1.31 -4.36 9.48
C ALA A 337 2.12 -3.09 9.81
N ALA A 338 2.02 -2.64 11.07
CA ALA A 338 2.80 -1.53 11.61
C ALA A 338 4.30 -1.84 11.80
N GLY A 339 4.75 -3.07 11.47
CA GLY A 339 6.12 -3.59 11.60
C GLY A 339 6.23 -4.93 10.89
N GLY A 340 7.28 -5.18 10.08
CA GLY A 340 7.45 -6.49 9.46
C GLY A 340 8.60 -6.58 8.47
N GLU A 341 9.23 -7.76 8.43
CA GLU A 341 10.13 -8.21 7.37
C GLU A 341 9.44 -9.35 6.61
N PRO A 342 9.82 -9.63 5.35
CA PRO A 342 9.29 -10.81 4.65
C PRO A 342 9.64 -12.08 5.44
N GLU A 343 8.74 -13.04 5.47
CA GLU A 343 8.99 -14.34 6.07
C GLU A 343 8.85 -15.46 5.04
N VAL A 344 9.59 -16.53 5.24
CA VAL A 344 9.38 -17.73 4.43
C VAL A 344 8.06 -18.37 4.90
N PHE A 345 7.07 -18.46 4.02
CA PHE A 345 5.77 -19.03 4.34
C PHE A 345 5.74 -20.55 4.15
N ILE A 346 6.04 -21.04 2.94
CA ILE A 346 6.20 -22.47 2.64
C ILE A 346 7.46 -22.66 1.79
N LYS A 347 8.32 -23.62 2.16
CA LYS A 347 9.46 -24.07 1.35
C LYS A 347 9.42 -25.59 1.19
N ALA A 348 10.24 -26.11 0.30
CA ALA A 348 10.45 -27.55 0.12
C ALA A 348 10.73 -28.25 1.48
N GLY A 349 10.05 -29.37 1.73
CA GLY A 349 10.21 -30.16 2.96
C GLY A 349 9.34 -29.69 4.15
N ASP A 350 8.71 -28.52 4.08
CA ASP A 350 7.84 -28.05 5.16
C ASP A 350 6.53 -28.83 5.23
N TYR A 351 5.99 -28.93 6.45
CA TYR A 351 4.64 -29.42 6.71
C TYR A 351 4.36 -30.79 6.06
N GLY A 352 5.38 -31.64 5.95
CA GLY A 352 5.27 -32.97 5.33
C GLY A 352 5.29 -32.99 3.80
N THR A 353 5.54 -31.85 3.15
CA THR A 353 5.74 -31.81 1.71
C THR A 353 7.07 -32.48 1.32
N PRO A 354 7.15 -33.11 0.14
CA PRO A 354 8.41 -33.58 -0.43
C PRO A 354 9.43 -32.45 -0.61
N ASN A 355 10.73 -32.78 -0.58
CA ASN A 355 11.82 -31.84 -0.84
C ASN A 355 11.97 -31.54 -2.34
N THR A 356 10.99 -30.83 -2.91
CA THR A 356 10.97 -30.41 -4.32
C THR A 356 10.40 -29.00 -4.45
N CYS A 357 10.46 -28.43 -5.65
CA CYS A 357 10.03 -27.07 -5.94
C CYS A 357 8.59 -26.82 -5.50
N ILE A 358 8.35 -25.74 -4.74
CA ILE A 358 7.02 -25.19 -4.49
C ILE A 358 7.06 -23.70 -4.84
N GLY A 359 6.17 -23.26 -5.72
CA GLY A 359 6.29 -21.93 -6.31
C GLY A 359 5.01 -21.36 -6.90
N CYS A 360 4.47 -21.99 -7.96
CA CYS A 360 3.22 -21.53 -8.55
C CYS A 360 2.09 -21.65 -7.51
N HIS A 361 1.45 -20.54 -7.17
CA HIS A 361 0.45 -20.50 -6.11
C HIS A 361 -0.61 -19.42 -6.39
N THR A 362 -1.73 -19.55 -5.69
CA THR A 362 -2.76 -18.52 -5.58
C THR A 362 -3.37 -18.52 -4.19
N VAL A 363 -3.82 -17.36 -3.73
CA VAL A 363 -4.41 -17.14 -2.40
C VAL A 363 -5.85 -16.68 -2.58
N SER A 364 -6.75 -17.08 -1.68
CA SER A 364 -8.12 -16.57 -1.69
C SER A 364 -8.13 -15.07 -1.36
N ARG A 365 -9.10 -14.35 -1.91
CA ARG A 365 -9.21 -12.89 -1.77
C ARG A 365 -9.21 -12.42 -0.31
N ASP A 366 -9.85 -13.18 0.57
CA ASP A 366 -9.95 -12.91 2.01
C ASP A 366 -8.74 -13.39 2.83
N GLY A 367 -7.79 -14.05 2.18
CA GLY A 367 -6.54 -14.52 2.77
C GLY A 367 -6.63 -15.79 3.58
N LYS A 368 -7.77 -16.49 3.54
CA LYS A 368 -8.00 -17.70 4.35
C LYS A 368 -7.51 -18.98 3.70
N LYS A 369 -7.24 -19.02 2.40
CA LYS A 369 -6.83 -20.23 1.69
C LYS A 369 -5.68 -19.98 0.74
N ILE A 370 -4.86 -20.99 0.54
CA ILE A 370 -3.80 -20.99 -0.48
C ILE A 370 -3.72 -22.37 -1.11
N VAL A 371 -3.62 -22.39 -2.43
CA VAL A 371 -3.31 -23.60 -3.19
C VAL A 371 -2.04 -23.36 -3.99
N ALA A 372 -1.17 -24.36 -4.03
CA ALA A 372 0.12 -24.30 -4.71
C ALA A 372 0.42 -25.58 -5.50
N SER A 373 1.27 -25.43 -6.51
CA SER A 373 1.82 -26.50 -7.32
C SER A 373 3.19 -26.92 -6.80
N LEU A 374 3.39 -28.23 -6.70
CA LEU A 374 4.61 -28.89 -6.25
C LEU A 374 5.28 -29.60 -7.43
N GLY A 375 6.60 -29.49 -7.50
CA GLY A 375 7.48 -30.14 -8.48
C GLY A 375 7.68 -29.38 -9.79
N GLY A 376 6.86 -28.38 -10.09
CA GLY A 376 6.97 -27.58 -11.30
C GLY A 376 6.52 -28.34 -12.55
N GLN A 377 7.18 -28.07 -13.68
CA GLN A 377 6.84 -28.67 -14.99
C GLN A 377 6.80 -30.19 -14.91
N ASN A 378 5.77 -30.79 -15.50
CA ASN A 378 5.54 -32.23 -15.58
C ASN A 378 5.27 -32.94 -14.25
N ASP A 379 5.09 -32.22 -13.13
CA ASP A 379 4.71 -32.80 -11.83
C ASP A 379 3.33 -32.30 -11.39
N GLY A 380 3.22 -30.99 -11.11
CA GLY A 380 1.96 -30.33 -10.79
C GLY A 380 1.21 -30.85 -9.56
N ARG A 381 1.83 -31.59 -8.65
CA ARG A 381 1.15 -32.10 -7.45
C ARG A 381 0.56 -30.97 -6.63
N GLN A 382 -0.66 -31.16 -6.12
CA GLN A 382 -1.39 -30.10 -5.43
C GLN A 382 -1.02 -30.04 -3.94
N VAL A 383 -0.73 -28.83 -3.48
CA VAL A 383 -0.62 -28.47 -2.06
C VAL A 383 -1.76 -27.52 -1.73
N LEU A 384 -2.42 -27.75 -0.59
CA LEU A 384 -3.54 -26.93 -0.12
C LEU A 384 -3.38 -26.64 1.37
N GLN A 385 -3.64 -25.39 1.74
CA GLN A 385 -4.05 -25.02 3.08
C GLN A 385 -5.41 -24.31 2.97
N SER A 386 -6.45 -24.95 3.50
CA SER A 386 -7.83 -24.47 3.44
C SER A 386 -8.23 -23.56 4.59
N ASP A 387 -7.38 -23.41 5.62
CA ASP A 387 -7.61 -22.51 6.74
C ASP A 387 -6.30 -21.88 7.24
N LEU A 388 -5.97 -20.74 6.65
CA LEU A 388 -4.82 -19.93 7.01
C LEU A 388 -4.99 -19.18 8.33
N SER A 389 -6.14 -19.23 9.00
CA SER A 389 -6.26 -18.70 10.36
C SER A 389 -5.55 -19.58 11.40
N LYS A 390 -5.27 -20.83 11.03
CA LYS A 390 -4.44 -21.72 11.83
C LYS A 390 -2.98 -21.26 11.78
N ILE A 391 -2.34 -21.27 12.94
CA ILE A 391 -0.90 -21.03 13.09
C ILE A 391 -0.23 -22.39 13.29
N PRO A 392 0.73 -22.79 12.45
CA PRO A 392 1.45 -24.05 12.64
C PRO A 392 2.30 -23.96 13.91
N ALA A 393 2.43 -25.07 14.65
CA ALA A 393 3.31 -25.11 15.82
C ALA A 393 4.79 -24.91 15.43
N SER A 394 5.17 -25.41 14.25
CA SER A 394 6.49 -25.23 13.62
C SER A 394 6.40 -25.61 12.14
N ARG A 395 7.47 -25.38 11.38
CA ARG A 395 7.54 -25.83 9.97
C ARG A 395 7.55 -27.35 9.79
N SER A 396 7.82 -28.12 10.84
CA SER A 396 7.74 -29.59 10.81
C SER A 396 6.35 -30.14 11.15
N ASP A 397 5.36 -29.26 11.40
CA ASP A 397 3.98 -29.66 11.65
C ASP A 397 3.33 -30.22 10.37
N THR A 398 3.32 -31.54 10.24
CA THR A 398 2.77 -32.25 9.07
C THR A 398 1.24 -32.20 8.99
N THR A 399 0.57 -31.66 10.01
CA THR A 399 -0.90 -31.53 10.05
C THR A 399 -1.39 -30.17 9.60
N TYR A 400 -0.48 -29.22 9.38
CA TYR A 400 -0.83 -27.88 8.98
C TYR A 400 -1.52 -27.85 7.61
N LEU A 401 -0.88 -28.39 6.57
CA LEU A 401 -1.43 -28.43 5.23
C LEU A 401 -2.52 -29.50 5.10
N THR A 402 -3.62 -29.17 4.43
CA THR A 402 -4.70 -30.13 4.15
C THR A 402 -4.40 -31.03 2.95
N LYS A 403 -3.50 -30.61 2.05
CA LYS A 403 -2.85 -31.48 1.05
C LYS A 403 -1.35 -31.17 0.95
N THR A 404 -0.54 -32.21 0.85
CA THR A 404 0.94 -32.13 0.89
C THR A 404 1.62 -32.64 -0.39
N GLY A 405 0.89 -32.70 -1.51
CA GLY A 405 1.39 -33.19 -2.79
C GLY A 405 0.47 -34.22 -3.46
N ASP A 406 -0.80 -33.87 -3.65
CA ASP A 406 -1.80 -34.73 -4.25
C ASP A 406 -1.54 -34.94 -5.76
N THR A 407 -1.49 -36.20 -6.18
CA THR A 407 -1.21 -36.63 -7.56
C THR A 407 -2.46 -36.80 -8.41
N VAL A 408 -3.65 -36.86 -7.80
CA VAL A 408 -4.95 -37.01 -8.49
C VAL A 408 -5.43 -35.64 -8.96
N ASN A 409 -5.36 -34.63 -8.10
CA ASN A 409 -5.86 -33.29 -8.36
C ASN A 409 -4.76 -32.31 -8.81
N ARG A 410 -3.87 -32.74 -9.71
CA ARG A 410 -2.75 -31.93 -10.18
C ARG A 410 -3.18 -30.55 -10.72
N ILE A 411 -2.36 -29.55 -10.44
CA ILE A 411 -2.51 -28.17 -10.90
C ILE A 411 -1.16 -27.56 -11.29
N GLN A 412 -1.14 -26.67 -12.27
CA GLN A 412 -0.03 -25.75 -12.50
C GLN A 412 -0.40 -24.32 -12.07
N PHE A 413 -1.55 -23.83 -12.52
CA PHE A 413 -2.08 -22.53 -12.18
C PHE A 413 -3.54 -22.64 -11.76
N ALA A 414 -3.97 -21.72 -10.91
CA ALA A 414 -5.30 -21.69 -10.35
C ALA A 414 -5.73 -20.26 -9.99
N SER A 415 -7.05 -20.07 -9.83
CA SER A 415 -7.65 -18.86 -9.29
C SER A 415 -8.86 -19.21 -8.43
N PHE A 416 -8.93 -18.66 -7.22
CA PHE A 416 -10.11 -18.76 -6.37
C PHE A 416 -11.26 -17.94 -6.92
N ASP A 417 -12.49 -18.38 -6.66
CA ASP A 417 -13.67 -17.52 -6.77
C ASP A 417 -13.63 -16.42 -5.68
N PRO A 418 -14.45 -15.35 -5.79
CA PRO A 418 -14.44 -14.26 -4.82
C PRO A 418 -14.69 -14.68 -3.37
N THR A 419 -15.41 -15.78 -3.15
CA THR A 419 -15.73 -16.29 -1.80
C THR A 419 -14.69 -17.27 -1.26
N GLY A 420 -13.82 -17.79 -2.12
CA GLY A 420 -12.88 -18.87 -1.79
C GLY A 420 -13.58 -20.21 -1.49
N ALA A 421 -14.83 -20.39 -1.91
CA ALA A 421 -15.56 -21.65 -1.81
C ALA A 421 -15.09 -22.65 -2.87
N GLN A 422 -14.60 -22.17 -4.01
CA GLN A 422 -14.06 -22.97 -5.10
C GLN A 422 -12.84 -22.29 -5.71
N PHE A 423 -12.08 -23.03 -6.50
CA PHE A 423 -11.10 -22.45 -7.40
C PHE A 423 -11.14 -23.15 -8.75
N VAL A 424 -10.83 -22.41 -9.80
CA VAL A 424 -10.53 -22.99 -11.10
C VAL A 424 -9.06 -23.33 -11.21
N SER A 425 -8.73 -24.41 -11.92
CA SER A 425 -7.34 -24.82 -12.13
C SER A 425 -7.12 -25.46 -13.50
N VAL A 426 -5.86 -25.47 -13.91
CA VAL A 426 -5.37 -26.09 -15.14
C VAL A 426 -4.18 -27.00 -14.85
N TYR A 427 -4.01 -28.04 -15.65
CA TYR A 427 -2.79 -28.85 -15.69
C TYR A 427 -2.64 -29.41 -17.11
N GLY A 428 -1.78 -28.78 -17.91
CA GLY A 428 -1.58 -29.12 -19.30
C GLY A 428 -0.47 -30.13 -19.57
N ASP A 429 0.30 -30.54 -18.56
CA ASP A 429 1.41 -31.50 -18.74
C ASP A 429 0.90 -32.95 -18.70
N THR A 430 -0.09 -33.22 -19.55
CA THR A 430 -0.87 -34.45 -19.67
C THR A 430 -1.28 -34.68 -21.13
N ASP A 431 -1.99 -35.78 -21.41
CA ASP A 431 -2.53 -36.07 -22.74
C ASP A 431 -3.41 -34.92 -23.29
N ALA A 432 -3.56 -34.88 -24.63
CA ALA A 432 -4.19 -33.76 -25.32
C ALA A 432 -5.67 -33.54 -24.96
N VAL A 433 -6.42 -34.59 -24.61
CA VAL A 433 -7.85 -34.45 -24.27
C VAL A 433 -8.01 -33.93 -22.85
N ALA A 434 -7.23 -34.46 -21.90
CA ALA A 434 -7.25 -34.02 -20.51
C ALA A 434 -6.73 -32.58 -20.35
N ARG A 435 -5.85 -32.15 -21.25
CA ARG A 435 -5.26 -30.81 -21.29
C ARG A 435 -6.25 -29.70 -21.68
N ASN A 436 -7.30 -30.01 -22.44
CA ASN A 436 -8.29 -29.04 -22.89
C ASN A 436 -9.43 -28.83 -21.87
N LYS A 437 -9.12 -28.90 -20.58
CA LYS A 437 -10.11 -28.82 -19.49
C LYS A 437 -9.76 -27.70 -18.51
N LEU A 438 -10.75 -26.86 -18.22
CA LEU A 438 -10.73 -25.97 -17.07
C LEU A 438 -11.43 -26.69 -15.91
N TRP A 439 -10.66 -27.06 -14.89
CA TRP A 439 -11.15 -27.80 -13.73
C TRP A 439 -11.73 -26.85 -12.69
N PHE A 440 -12.82 -27.25 -12.04
CA PHE A 440 -13.36 -26.61 -10.86
C PHE A 440 -13.08 -27.51 -9.66
N ASN A 441 -12.48 -26.94 -8.62
CA ASN A 441 -12.10 -27.63 -7.41
C ASN A 441 -12.86 -27.07 -6.21
N ASP A 442 -13.15 -27.91 -5.23
CA ASP A 442 -13.65 -27.46 -3.93
C ASP A 442 -12.55 -26.70 -3.18
N GLY A 443 -12.88 -25.53 -2.65
CA GLY A 443 -11.91 -24.66 -1.98
C GLY A 443 -11.44 -25.20 -0.63
N ASN A 444 -12.18 -26.09 0.02
CA ASN A 444 -11.82 -26.68 1.31
C ASN A 444 -11.09 -28.00 1.16
N THR A 445 -11.56 -28.87 0.25
CA THR A 445 -10.94 -30.18 0.04
C THR A 445 -9.86 -30.14 -1.01
N GLY A 446 -9.92 -29.26 -2.02
CA GLY A 446 -8.98 -29.24 -3.16
C GLY A 446 -9.34 -30.22 -4.28
N ASP A 447 -10.36 -31.06 -4.08
CA ASP A 447 -10.75 -32.08 -5.04
C ASP A 447 -11.49 -31.48 -6.23
N ARG A 448 -11.26 -32.03 -7.42
CA ARG A 448 -12.00 -31.66 -8.64
C ARG A 448 -13.47 -32.08 -8.50
N VAL A 449 -14.37 -31.11 -8.65
CA VAL A 449 -15.82 -31.30 -8.58
C VAL A 449 -16.43 -31.40 -9.97
N THR A 450 -15.98 -30.56 -10.90
CA THR A 450 -16.45 -30.54 -12.30
C THR A 450 -15.38 -29.96 -13.23
N SER A 451 -15.67 -29.92 -14.53
CA SER A 451 -14.82 -29.28 -15.53
C SER A 451 -15.64 -28.65 -16.66
N LYS A 452 -15.10 -27.60 -17.28
CA LYS A 452 -15.53 -27.12 -18.59
C LYS A 452 -14.58 -27.68 -19.65
N ASP A 453 -15.14 -28.38 -20.62
CA ASP A 453 -14.42 -28.79 -21.82
C ASP A 453 -14.29 -27.61 -22.78
N LEU A 454 -13.07 -27.41 -23.29
CA LEU A 454 -12.76 -26.35 -24.24
C LEU A 454 -12.20 -26.95 -25.52
N THR A 455 -12.31 -26.19 -26.61
CA THR A 455 -11.75 -26.59 -27.91
C THR A 455 -10.25 -26.30 -28.03
N PHE A 456 -9.64 -25.78 -26.96
CA PHE A 456 -8.25 -25.39 -26.86
C PHE A 456 -7.73 -25.70 -25.45
N GLU A 457 -6.40 -25.63 -25.27
CA GLU A 457 -5.74 -25.76 -23.98
C GLU A 457 -5.82 -24.43 -23.20
N PRO A 458 -6.61 -24.35 -22.11
CA PRO A 458 -6.61 -23.18 -21.24
C PRO A 458 -5.37 -23.17 -20.34
N ASP A 459 -4.88 -21.99 -20.03
CA ASP A 459 -3.80 -21.81 -19.08
C ASP A 459 -3.96 -20.51 -18.27
N HIS A 460 -3.24 -20.37 -17.16
CA HIS A 460 -3.26 -19.21 -16.27
C HIS A 460 -4.67 -18.61 -16.04
N PRO A 461 -5.61 -19.36 -15.48
CA PRO A 461 -6.97 -18.85 -15.27
C PRO A 461 -6.97 -17.75 -14.20
N ASP A 462 -7.86 -16.78 -14.35
CA ASP A 462 -8.12 -15.72 -13.36
C ASP A 462 -9.63 -15.45 -13.27
N TRP A 463 -10.16 -15.50 -12.04
CA TRP A 463 -11.58 -15.32 -11.76
C TRP A 463 -11.85 -13.86 -11.38
N SER A 464 -12.82 -13.24 -12.03
CA SER A 464 -13.16 -11.83 -11.77
C SER A 464 -13.61 -11.62 -10.33
N ALA A 465 -13.28 -10.46 -9.77
CA ALA A 465 -13.60 -10.10 -8.39
C ALA A 465 -15.11 -10.05 -8.10
N ASP A 466 -15.94 -9.82 -9.13
CA ASP A 466 -17.40 -9.87 -9.02
C ASP A 466 -18.00 -11.28 -9.21
N GLY A 467 -17.16 -12.28 -9.52
CA GLY A 467 -17.53 -13.68 -9.68
C GLY A 467 -18.18 -14.03 -11.01
N LYS A 468 -18.35 -13.06 -11.92
CA LYS A 468 -19.14 -13.25 -13.15
C LYS A 468 -18.34 -13.74 -14.35
N MET A 469 -17.02 -13.70 -14.29
CA MET A 469 -16.16 -14.01 -15.42
C MET A 469 -14.95 -14.82 -15.01
N ILE A 470 -14.44 -15.63 -15.94
CA ILE A 470 -13.12 -16.26 -15.87
C ILE A 470 -12.38 -15.90 -17.15
N ALA A 471 -11.19 -15.31 -17.02
CA ALA A 471 -10.27 -15.12 -18.13
C ALA A 471 -9.26 -16.26 -18.13
N VAL A 472 -8.89 -16.73 -19.32
CA VAL A 472 -7.85 -17.75 -19.49
C VAL A 472 -6.90 -17.37 -20.62
N THR A 473 -5.66 -17.81 -20.50
CA THR A 473 -4.74 -17.89 -21.63
C THR A 473 -5.21 -19.00 -22.55
N ARG A 474 -5.32 -18.72 -23.84
CA ARG A 474 -5.52 -19.73 -24.88
C ARG A 474 -4.17 -20.10 -25.46
N VAL A 475 -3.70 -21.31 -25.17
CA VAL A 475 -2.42 -21.80 -25.65
C VAL A 475 -2.52 -22.11 -27.14
N GLY A 476 -1.64 -21.52 -27.94
CA GLY A 476 -1.55 -21.80 -29.38
C GLY A 476 -0.59 -22.95 -29.68
N ILE A 477 0.54 -22.98 -28.99
CA ILE A 477 1.55 -24.03 -29.09
C ILE A 477 1.88 -24.52 -27.67
N HIS A 478 1.68 -25.82 -27.45
CA HIS A 478 2.01 -26.47 -26.20
C HIS A 478 3.53 -26.64 -26.05
N GLY A 479 4.07 -26.23 -24.91
CA GLY A 479 5.43 -26.57 -24.47
C GLY A 479 5.38 -27.33 -23.16
N SER A 480 4.99 -26.61 -22.12
CA SER A 480 4.48 -27.11 -20.85
C SER A 480 3.47 -26.09 -20.34
N SER A 481 2.78 -26.39 -19.26
CA SER A 481 1.86 -25.49 -18.59
C SER A 481 2.58 -24.20 -18.16
N GLN A 482 3.87 -24.28 -17.79
CA GLN A 482 4.67 -23.09 -17.47
C GLN A 482 5.22 -22.36 -18.71
N ARG A 483 5.25 -23.03 -19.87
CA ARG A 483 5.82 -22.52 -21.12
C ARG A 483 4.79 -22.53 -22.25
N PRO A 484 3.62 -21.88 -22.07
CA PRO A 484 2.68 -21.71 -23.16
C PRO A 484 3.31 -20.79 -24.22
N ARG A 485 3.02 -21.07 -25.49
CA ARG A 485 3.58 -20.33 -26.62
C ARG A 485 2.48 -19.93 -27.60
N LYS A 486 2.74 -18.85 -28.36
CA LYS A 486 1.83 -18.31 -29.37
C LYS A 486 0.39 -18.12 -28.84
N SER A 487 0.27 -17.59 -27.63
CA SER A 487 -0.99 -17.57 -26.89
C SER A 487 -1.82 -16.31 -27.11
N GLY A 488 -3.12 -16.41 -26.81
CA GLY A 488 -4.10 -15.32 -26.76
C GLY A 488 -4.86 -15.31 -25.43
N ILE A 489 -5.86 -14.43 -25.28
CA ILE A 489 -6.69 -14.29 -24.08
C ILE A 489 -8.17 -14.51 -24.44
N GLU A 490 -8.80 -15.43 -23.72
CA GLU A 490 -10.22 -15.79 -23.85
C GLU A 490 -10.96 -15.45 -22.56
N LEU A 491 -12.24 -15.08 -22.70
CA LEU A 491 -13.13 -14.74 -21.58
C LEU A 491 -14.33 -15.69 -21.59
N LEU A 492 -14.63 -16.25 -20.43
CA LEU A 492 -15.83 -17.03 -20.20
C LEU A 492 -16.72 -16.27 -19.20
N THR A 493 -18.02 -16.22 -19.47
CA THR A 493 -18.98 -15.49 -18.62
C THR A 493 -20.02 -16.44 -18.06
N PHE A 494 -20.38 -16.24 -16.79
CA PHE A 494 -21.43 -17.03 -16.14
C PHE A 494 -22.83 -16.57 -16.58
N ALA A 495 -23.66 -17.52 -16.99
CA ALA A 495 -25.11 -17.37 -17.10
C ALA A 495 -25.75 -18.10 -15.92
N GLY A 496 -26.03 -17.38 -14.83
CA GLY A 496 -26.38 -18.00 -13.56
C GLY A 496 -25.16 -18.72 -12.97
N THR A 497 -25.26 -20.03 -12.73
CA THR A 497 -24.15 -20.87 -12.23
C THR A 497 -23.39 -21.59 -13.35
N THR A 498 -23.84 -21.47 -14.60
CA THR A 498 -23.23 -22.17 -15.74
C THR A 498 -22.23 -21.28 -16.45
N LEU A 499 -21.01 -21.78 -16.68
CA LEU A 499 -19.99 -21.07 -17.45
C LEU A 499 -20.27 -21.21 -18.95
N GLY A 500 -20.48 -20.08 -19.62
CA GLY A 500 -20.75 -19.99 -21.05
C GLY A 500 -19.55 -20.39 -21.91
N ASP A 501 -19.71 -20.22 -23.22
CA ASP A 501 -18.63 -20.49 -24.18
C ASP A 501 -17.61 -19.34 -24.22
N PRO A 502 -16.34 -19.64 -24.51
CA PRO A 502 -15.28 -18.65 -24.53
C PRO A 502 -15.45 -17.63 -25.67
N VAL A 503 -15.12 -16.38 -25.36
CA VAL A 503 -15.07 -15.25 -26.29
C VAL A 503 -13.66 -14.69 -26.33
N THR A 504 -13.09 -14.57 -27.54
CA THR A 504 -11.75 -14.04 -27.71
C THR A 504 -11.72 -12.54 -27.42
N ILE A 505 -10.88 -12.14 -26.46
CA ILE A 505 -10.65 -10.74 -26.10
C ILE A 505 -9.37 -10.22 -26.74
N VAL A 506 -8.32 -11.04 -26.70
CA VAL A 506 -7.05 -10.73 -27.36
C VAL A 506 -6.65 -11.95 -28.21
N PRO A 507 -6.64 -11.84 -29.55
CA PRO A 507 -6.43 -12.99 -30.42
C PRO A 507 -4.98 -13.50 -30.35
N ILE A 508 -4.79 -14.76 -30.75
CA ILE A 508 -3.47 -15.27 -31.13
C ILE A 508 -2.95 -14.47 -32.32
N ALA A 509 -1.66 -14.12 -32.32
CA ALA A 509 -0.99 -13.51 -33.47
C ALA A 509 0.42 -14.08 -33.67
N ASP A 510 0.90 -14.04 -34.91
CA ASP A 510 2.29 -14.42 -35.24
C ASP A 510 3.28 -13.46 -34.58
N GLY A 511 4.44 -13.98 -34.17
CA GLY A 511 5.46 -13.24 -33.43
C GLY A 511 5.03 -12.74 -32.05
N LYS A 512 3.94 -13.25 -31.47
CA LYS A 512 3.38 -12.80 -30.19
C LYS A 512 3.04 -13.97 -29.27
N ASN A 513 3.27 -13.79 -27.97
CA ASN A 513 2.75 -14.67 -26.94
C ASN A 513 2.07 -13.84 -25.85
N ARG A 514 0.78 -14.08 -25.61
CA ARG A 514 -0.05 -13.29 -24.68
C ARG A 514 -0.67 -14.20 -23.63
N PHE A 515 -0.37 -13.98 -22.38
CA PHE A 515 -0.69 -14.94 -21.32
C PHE A 515 -0.89 -14.24 -19.97
N ASN A 516 -1.13 -15.04 -18.93
CA ASN A 516 -1.29 -14.67 -17.52
C ASN A 516 -2.27 -13.52 -17.23
N PRO A 517 -3.52 -13.59 -17.75
CA PRO A 517 -4.54 -12.58 -17.46
C PRO A 517 -4.75 -12.38 -15.96
N ASN A 518 -5.07 -11.15 -15.54
CA ASN A 518 -5.40 -10.81 -14.17
C ASN A 518 -6.40 -9.65 -14.09
N PHE A 519 -7.56 -9.89 -13.49
CA PHE A 519 -8.61 -8.89 -13.32
C PHE A 519 -8.21 -7.83 -12.31
N VAL A 520 -8.60 -6.60 -12.62
CA VAL A 520 -8.52 -5.49 -11.67
C VAL A 520 -9.58 -5.63 -10.56
N PRO A 521 -9.47 -4.90 -9.44
CA PRO A 521 -10.29 -5.08 -8.23
C PRO A 521 -11.81 -5.00 -8.44
N ASP A 522 -12.26 -4.29 -9.48
CA ASP A 522 -13.67 -4.10 -9.81
C ASP A 522 -14.08 -4.78 -11.12
N SER A 523 -13.23 -5.66 -11.66
CA SER A 523 -13.48 -6.43 -12.89
C SER A 523 -13.70 -5.58 -14.15
N SER A 524 -13.42 -4.27 -14.12
CA SER A 524 -13.63 -3.36 -15.26
C SER A 524 -12.58 -3.51 -16.38
N LEU A 525 -11.40 -4.04 -16.02
CA LEU A 525 -10.24 -4.24 -16.89
C LEU A 525 -9.57 -5.58 -16.52
N LEU A 526 -8.71 -6.04 -17.43
CA LEU A 526 -7.84 -7.19 -17.27
C LEU A 526 -6.42 -6.76 -17.67
N LEU A 527 -5.43 -7.12 -16.87
CA LEU A 527 -4.02 -7.02 -17.26
C LEU A 527 -3.54 -8.35 -17.82
N PHE A 528 -2.57 -8.34 -18.72
CA PHE A 528 -1.91 -9.54 -19.23
C PHE A 528 -0.48 -9.23 -19.65
N THR A 529 0.35 -10.26 -19.79
CA THR A 529 1.71 -10.13 -20.34
C THR A 529 1.68 -10.38 -21.84
N GLU A 530 2.34 -9.54 -22.62
CA GLU A 530 2.68 -9.80 -24.02
C GLU A 530 4.20 -9.88 -24.20
N VAL A 531 4.65 -10.94 -24.84
CA VAL A 531 6.00 -11.09 -25.39
C VAL A 531 5.95 -10.88 -26.89
N THR A 532 6.94 -10.17 -27.43
CA THR A 532 7.15 -10.06 -28.88
C THR A 532 8.36 -10.91 -29.28
N CYS A 533 8.19 -11.84 -30.19
CA CYS A 533 9.28 -12.67 -30.70
C CYS A 533 9.40 -12.50 -32.23
N ALA A 534 10.54 -12.87 -32.79
CA ALA A 534 10.69 -12.89 -34.24
C ALA A 534 9.68 -13.88 -34.85
N VAL A 535 9.09 -13.52 -35.98
CA VAL A 535 8.18 -14.42 -36.72
C VAL A 535 8.93 -15.70 -37.08
N GLY A 536 8.31 -16.85 -36.83
CA GLY A 536 8.93 -18.17 -36.98
C GLY A 536 9.72 -18.65 -35.76
N GLN A 537 9.86 -17.84 -34.71
CA GLN A 537 10.46 -18.24 -33.42
C GLN A 537 9.40 -18.48 -32.32
N GLU A 538 8.12 -18.57 -32.68
CA GLU A 538 7.02 -18.74 -31.72
C GLU A 538 7.11 -20.03 -30.92
N ASN A 539 7.81 -21.06 -31.42
CA ASN A 539 8.00 -22.33 -30.71
C ASN A 539 9.33 -22.42 -29.93
N THR A 540 10.00 -21.29 -29.68
CA THR A 540 11.28 -21.26 -28.96
C THR A 540 11.12 -20.64 -27.58
N ASP A 541 12.16 -20.75 -26.74
CA ASP A 541 12.21 -20.11 -25.42
C ASP A 541 12.22 -18.58 -25.51
N ALA A 542 12.52 -18.01 -26.68
CA ALA A 542 12.38 -16.56 -26.91
C ALA A 542 10.91 -16.10 -26.86
N CYS A 543 9.94 -17.03 -26.95
CA CYS A 543 8.51 -16.73 -27.02
C CYS A 543 7.66 -17.53 -26.01
N ASP A 544 8.26 -18.10 -24.96
CA ASP A 544 7.51 -18.84 -23.93
C ASP A 544 6.92 -17.93 -22.83
N GLY A 545 6.03 -18.51 -22.02
CA GLY A 545 5.38 -17.83 -20.88
C GLY A 545 6.17 -17.87 -19.56
N ASP A 546 7.28 -18.60 -19.50
CA ASP A 546 8.18 -18.68 -18.34
C ASP A 546 9.11 -17.45 -18.31
N VAL A 547 9.39 -16.90 -19.50
CA VAL A 547 10.07 -15.62 -19.75
C VAL A 547 11.45 -15.45 -19.12
N ALA A 548 12.04 -16.52 -18.57
CA ALA A 548 13.37 -16.51 -17.95
C ALA A 548 14.49 -16.04 -18.90
N GLY A 549 14.32 -16.26 -20.22
CA GLY A 549 15.23 -15.82 -21.28
C GLY A 549 14.74 -14.59 -22.07
N ASN A 550 13.61 -13.99 -21.70
CA ASN A 550 12.99 -12.93 -22.45
C ASN A 550 13.22 -11.56 -21.77
N SER A 551 13.56 -10.52 -22.54
CA SER A 551 13.74 -9.15 -22.03
C SER A 551 12.65 -8.17 -22.49
N ASN A 552 11.73 -8.61 -23.35
CA ASN A 552 10.72 -7.79 -24.00
C ASN A 552 9.27 -8.16 -23.64
N ALA A 553 9.07 -8.92 -22.56
CA ALA A 553 7.77 -9.11 -21.94
C ALA A 553 7.26 -7.76 -21.38
N ARG A 554 6.00 -7.44 -21.67
CA ARG A 554 5.37 -6.16 -21.31
C ARG A 554 3.99 -6.40 -20.72
N THR A 555 3.60 -5.55 -19.79
CA THR A 555 2.25 -5.54 -19.22
C THR A 555 1.31 -4.67 -20.05
N TRP A 556 0.15 -5.23 -20.38
CA TRP A 556 -0.93 -4.55 -21.11
C TRP A 556 -2.21 -4.59 -20.31
N ALA A 557 -3.09 -3.62 -20.53
CA ALA A 557 -4.46 -3.62 -20.00
C ALA A 557 -5.48 -3.72 -21.14
N VAL A 558 -6.62 -4.38 -20.91
CA VAL A 558 -7.71 -4.49 -21.88
C VAL A 558 -9.06 -4.56 -21.16
N LYS A 559 -10.13 -4.09 -21.79
CA LYS A 559 -11.49 -4.30 -21.28
C LYS A 559 -11.88 -5.77 -21.48
N PRO A 560 -12.61 -6.40 -20.55
CA PRO A 560 -13.06 -7.78 -20.70
C PRO A 560 -14.29 -7.84 -21.62
N THR A 561 -14.12 -7.43 -22.88
CA THR A 561 -15.17 -7.49 -23.91
C THR A 561 -14.55 -7.69 -25.29
N ALA A 562 -15.26 -8.40 -26.18
CA ALA A 562 -14.79 -8.68 -27.53
C ALA A 562 -14.51 -7.39 -28.30
N GLY A 563 -13.43 -7.37 -29.08
CA GLY A 563 -13.04 -6.22 -29.89
C GLY A 563 -12.46 -5.04 -29.09
N ALA A 564 -12.23 -5.19 -27.79
CA ALA A 564 -11.51 -4.19 -27.01
C ALA A 564 -10.06 -4.05 -27.53
N THR A 565 -9.56 -2.81 -27.56
CA THR A 565 -8.16 -2.54 -27.91
C THR A 565 -7.29 -2.55 -26.65
N PRO A 566 -6.22 -3.36 -26.60
CA PRO A 566 -5.25 -3.32 -25.51
C PRO A 566 -4.49 -2.00 -25.41
N VAL A 567 -4.14 -1.60 -24.19
CA VAL A 567 -3.33 -0.41 -23.86
C VAL A 567 -1.98 -0.87 -23.29
N ASP A 568 -0.87 -0.44 -23.90
CA ASP A 568 0.49 -0.66 -23.34
C ASP A 568 0.63 0.19 -22.08
N LEU A 569 0.98 -0.45 -20.96
CA LEU A 569 1.29 0.26 -19.71
C LEU A 569 2.77 0.68 -19.75
N ALA A 570 3.11 1.52 -20.72
CA ALA A 570 4.48 1.93 -21.01
C ALA A 570 5.11 2.73 -19.85
N ASN A 571 4.32 3.52 -19.12
CA ASN A 571 4.77 4.25 -17.94
C ASN A 571 5.17 3.27 -16.83
N ALA A 572 4.36 2.25 -16.52
CA ALA A 572 4.66 1.24 -15.49
C ALA A 572 6.05 0.61 -15.66
N ARG A 573 6.43 0.32 -16.91
CA ARG A 573 7.70 -0.33 -17.30
C ARG A 573 8.83 0.63 -17.66
N LYS A 574 8.66 1.93 -17.46
CA LYS A 574 9.65 2.95 -17.81
C LYS A 574 11.02 2.61 -17.16
N PRO A 575 12.11 2.57 -17.93
CA PRO A 575 13.45 2.37 -17.38
C PRO A 575 13.85 3.48 -16.40
N GLY A 576 14.59 3.13 -15.37
CA GLY A 576 15.23 4.09 -14.47
C GLY A 576 16.60 4.53 -14.96
N VAL A 577 17.20 5.51 -14.29
CA VAL A 577 18.58 5.98 -14.61
C VAL A 577 19.60 4.85 -14.49
N GLY A 578 19.40 3.92 -13.55
CA GLY A 578 20.28 2.76 -13.35
C GLY A 578 20.30 1.78 -14.52
N ASP A 579 19.24 1.74 -15.31
CA ASP A 579 19.11 0.86 -16.48
C ASP A 579 19.91 1.38 -17.69
N GLY A 580 20.32 2.66 -17.67
CA GLY A 580 21.14 3.27 -18.72
C GLY A 580 20.40 3.30 -20.06
N ALA A 581 21.00 2.69 -21.10
CA ALA A 581 20.41 2.65 -22.44
C ALA A 581 19.43 1.48 -22.65
N ALA A 582 19.23 0.62 -21.64
CA ALA A 582 18.32 -0.52 -21.77
C ALA A 582 16.85 -0.05 -21.75
N THR A 583 16.10 -0.40 -22.80
CA THR A 583 14.67 -0.06 -22.94
C THR A 583 13.78 -1.29 -22.99
N GLU A 584 14.33 -2.46 -23.32
CA GLU A 584 13.68 -3.75 -23.22
C GLU A 584 14.07 -4.38 -21.89
N LEU A 585 13.21 -4.13 -20.90
CA LEU A 585 13.31 -4.69 -19.56
C LEU A 585 12.02 -5.44 -19.31
N LEU A 586 12.13 -6.75 -19.10
CA LEU A 586 10.99 -7.62 -18.87
C LEU A 586 10.15 -7.11 -17.71
N ASP A 587 8.84 -7.09 -17.91
CA ASP A 587 7.78 -6.95 -16.91
C ASP A 587 6.71 -8.02 -17.18
N THR A 588 6.47 -8.93 -16.23
CA THR A 588 5.52 -10.05 -16.38
C THR A 588 4.79 -10.34 -15.07
N PHE A 589 3.88 -11.32 -15.10
CA PHE A 589 3.05 -11.77 -13.98
C PHE A 589 2.39 -10.60 -13.26
N PRO A 590 1.64 -9.73 -13.97
CA PRO A 590 0.90 -8.68 -13.31
C PRO A 590 -0.10 -9.28 -12.32
N ARG A 591 -0.07 -8.79 -11.10
CA ARG A 591 -0.99 -9.18 -10.03
C ARG A 591 -1.53 -7.95 -9.34
N SER A 592 -2.84 -7.78 -9.46
CA SER A 592 -3.62 -6.70 -8.84
C SER A 592 -3.73 -6.92 -7.34
N THR A 593 -3.70 -5.84 -6.58
CA THR A 593 -4.28 -5.84 -5.23
C THR A 593 -5.77 -6.18 -5.33
N PRO A 594 -6.41 -6.78 -4.30
CA PRO A 594 -7.84 -7.05 -4.35
C PRO A 594 -8.68 -5.80 -4.10
N PHE A 595 -8.12 -4.72 -3.57
CA PHE A 595 -8.84 -3.49 -3.22
C PHE A 595 -8.50 -2.34 -4.18
N LYS A 596 -9.33 -1.30 -4.13
CA LYS A 596 -9.13 0.00 -4.77
C LYS A 596 -8.85 1.04 -3.70
N THR A 597 -8.03 2.02 -4.04
CA THR A 597 -7.73 3.16 -3.16
C THR A 597 -8.32 4.44 -3.73
N LYS A 598 -8.75 5.36 -2.88
CA LYS A 598 -9.18 6.69 -3.29
C LYS A 598 -7.97 7.53 -3.71
N GLN A 599 -8.20 8.42 -4.69
CA GLN A 599 -7.25 9.45 -5.07
C GLN A 599 -7.99 10.67 -5.61
N GLY A 600 -8.12 11.73 -4.79
CA GLY A 600 -8.91 12.89 -5.14
C GLY A 600 -10.39 12.53 -5.36
N SER A 601 -10.94 12.90 -6.51
CA SER A 601 -12.29 12.48 -6.93
C SER A 601 -12.33 11.08 -7.57
N GLY A 602 -11.17 10.50 -7.88
CA GLY A 602 -11.02 9.23 -8.56
C GLY A 602 -10.53 8.10 -7.65
N LYS A 603 -9.94 7.09 -8.30
CA LYS A 603 -9.42 5.88 -7.65
C LYS A 603 -8.07 5.50 -8.25
N LEU A 604 -7.26 4.78 -7.48
CA LEU A 604 -6.06 4.09 -7.95
C LEU A 604 -6.21 2.59 -7.74
N PHE A 605 -5.75 1.83 -8.73
CA PHE A 605 -5.49 0.40 -8.63
C PHE A 605 -3.99 0.17 -8.54
N TRP A 606 -3.59 -0.89 -7.85
CA TRP A 606 -2.20 -1.20 -7.59
C TRP A 606 -1.85 -2.59 -8.10
N PHE A 607 -0.65 -2.72 -8.64
CA PHE A 607 -0.20 -3.94 -9.26
C PHE A 607 1.25 -4.21 -8.91
N THR A 608 1.58 -5.49 -8.78
CA THR A 608 2.96 -5.98 -8.76
C THR A 608 3.28 -6.74 -10.03
N VAL A 609 4.52 -6.64 -10.48
CA VAL A 609 5.09 -7.41 -11.60
C VAL A 609 6.46 -7.97 -11.21
N ALA A 610 6.85 -9.08 -11.82
CA ALA A 610 8.25 -9.53 -11.81
C ALA A 610 9.00 -8.83 -12.94
N SER A 611 10.14 -8.20 -12.62
CA SER A 611 10.84 -7.33 -13.57
C SER A 611 12.35 -7.49 -13.55
N GLN A 612 12.97 -7.37 -14.73
CA GLN A 612 14.43 -7.29 -14.88
C GLN A 612 15.00 -5.88 -14.75
N ARG A 613 14.20 -4.87 -14.43
CA ARG A 613 14.70 -3.52 -14.14
C ARG A 613 15.64 -3.49 -12.94
N LYS A 614 16.66 -2.63 -12.97
CA LYS A 614 17.52 -2.38 -11.82
C LYS A 614 16.79 -1.50 -10.81
N ALA A 615 16.86 -1.88 -9.54
CA ALA A 615 16.38 -1.04 -8.43
C ALA A 615 17.31 0.17 -8.26
N GLY A 616 17.17 1.19 -9.10
CA GLY A 616 18.10 2.32 -9.15
C GLY A 616 19.55 1.89 -9.36
N LEU A 617 20.45 2.25 -8.44
CA LEU A 617 21.89 1.94 -8.54
C LEU A 617 22.29 0.67 -7.78
N ARG A 618 21.34 -0.15 -7.34
CA ARG A 618 21.62 -1.48 -6.77
C ARG A 618 22.17 -2.43 -7.85
N THR A 619 23.04 -3.34 -7.45
CA THR A 619 23.52 -4.42 -8.33
C THR A 619 22.57 -5.61 -8.26
N LYS A 620 22.36 -6.29 -9.38
CA LYS A 620 21.59 -7.53 -9.47
C LYS A 620 22.16 -8.44 -10.55
N GLY A 621 21.81 -9.72 -10.52
CA GLY A 621 22.12 -10.64 -11.62
C GLY A 621 21.43 -10.24 -12.93
N ASN A 622 22.03 -10.58 -14.06
CA ASN A 622 21.52 -10.16 -15.38
C ASN A 622 20.11 -10.68 -15.67
N THR A 623 19.83 -11.94 -15.33
CA THR A 623 18.50 -12.56 -15.52
C THR A 623 17.61 -12.47 -14.28
N GLN A 624 18.13 -11.94 -13.17
CA GLN A 624 17.40 -11.83 -11.90
C GLN A 624 16.20 -10.91 -12.07
N GLN A 625 15.04 -11.41 -11.63
CA GLN A 625 13.80 -10.65 -11.57
C GLN A 625 13.53 -10.21 -10.13
N LEU A 626 13.08 -8.97 -9.97
CA LEU A 626 12.65 -8.40 -8.70
C LEU A 626 11.18 -8.02 -8.80
N LEU A 627 10.48 -7.97 -7.68
CA LEU A 627 9.12 -7.43 -7.63
C LEU A 627 9.16 -5.91 -7.73
N TRP A 628 8.38 -5.40 -8.66
CA TRP A 628 8.11 -3.96 -8.81
C TRP A 628 6.63 -3.71 -8.63
N MET A 629 6.29 -2.53 -8.13
CA MET A 629 4.92 -2.12 -7.92
C MET A 629 4.64 -0.80 -8.65
N PHE A 630 3.43 -0.64 -9.15
CA PHE A 630 2.96 0.60 -9.76
C PHE A 630 1.48 0.85 -9.45
N ALA A 631 1.10 2.12 -9.48
CA ALA A 631 -0.30 2.54 -9.46
C ALA A 631 -0.82 2.72 -10.89
N MET A 632 -2.15 2.66 -11.04
CA MET A 632 -2.85 2.91 -12.29
C MET A 632 -4.14 3.68 -12.04
N ASP A 633 -4.35 4.73 -12.81
CA ASP A 633 -5.66 5.38 -12.98
C ASP A 633 -6.52 4.51 -13.92
N PRO A 634 -7.57 3.84 -13.40
CA PRO A 634 -8.39 2.96 -14.21
C PRO A 634 -9.29 3.72 -15.20
N THR A 635 -9.61 4.99 -14.92
CA THR A 635 -10.47 5.80 -15.79
C THR A 635 -9.73 6.16 -17.07
N LYS A 636 -8.47 6.61 -16.96
CA LYS A 636 -7.61 6.87 -18.12
C LYS A 636 -7.38 5.61 -18.94
N THR A 637 -7.08 4.50 -18.27
CA THR A 637 -6.84 3.20 -18.91
C THR A 637 -8.07 2.71 -19.66
N ALA A 638 -9.26 2.81 -19.06
CA ALA A 638 -10.52 2.48 -19.72
C ALA A 638 -10.85 3.41 -20.90
N ALA A 639 -10.28 4.61 -20.95
CA ALA A 639 -10.39 5.54 -22.08
C ALA A 639 -9.35 5.29 -23.19
N GLY A 640 -8.52 4.24 -23.08
CA GLY A 640 -7.50 3.90 -24.07
C GLY A 640 -6.19 4.66 -23.93
N VAL A 641 -5.99 5.37 -22.80
CA VAL A 641 -4.77 6.11 -22.49
C VAL A 641 -4.00 5.35 -21.41
N ASP A 642 -2.67 5.29 -21.49
CA ASP A 642 -1.85 4.72 -20.42
C ASP A 642 -2.06 5.48 -19.10
N GLY A 643 -2.84 4.88 -18.20
CA GLY A 643 -3.12 5.41 -16.87
C GLY A 643 -2.12 4.97 -15.81
N SER A 644 -1.09 4.19 -16.18
CA SER A 644 -0.09 3.70 -15.23
C SER A 644 0.93 4.77 -14.86
N TYR A 645 1.46 4.64 -13.64
CA TYR A 645 2.57 5.45 -13.13
C TYR A 645 3.87 4.65 -13.24
N PRO A 646 5.04 5.32 -13.37
CA PRO A 646 6.34 4.67 -13.25
C PRO A 646 6.43 3.77 -12.03
N GLY A 647 6.86 2.53 -12.25
CA GLY A 647 7.01 1.55 -11.17
C GLY A 647 8.17 1.89 -10.23
N PHE A 648 8.03 1.44 -8.99
CA PHE A 648 9.07 1.45 -7.96
C PHE A 648 9.38 0.01 -7.51
N TYR A 649 10.62 -0.18 -7.05
CA TYR A 649 11.07 -1.47 -6.53
C TYR A 649 10.47 -1.71 -5.15
N MET A 650 10.02 -2.94 -4.90
CA MET A 650 9.43 -3.36 -3.62
C MET A 650 10.55 -3.63 -2.59
N PRO A 651 10.74 -2.79 -1.56
CA PRO A 651 11.94 -2.79 -0.72
C PRO A 651 12.08 -3.99 0.22
N MET A 652 11.00 -4.72 0.46
CA MET A 652 10.94 -5.82 1.43
C MET A 652 11.38 -7.18 0.88
N GLN A 653 11.95 -7.27 -0.32
CA GLN A 653 12.42 -8.55 -0.87
C GLN A 653 13.95 -8.67 -0.74
N ASP A 654 14.45 -9.89 -0.75
CA ASP A 654 15.89 -10.14 -0.79
C ASP A 654 16.44 -9.80 -2.18
N MET A 655 17.34 -8.82 -2.25
CA MET A 655 17.99 -8.35 -3.47
C MET A 655 18.93 -9.37 -4.09
N THR A 656 19.21 -10.49 -3.41
CA THR A 656 20.09 -11.55 -3.91
C THR A 656 19.33 -12.71 -4.57
N THR A 657 18.00 -12.71 -4.50
CA THR A 657 17.13 -13.77 -5.03
C THR A 657 16.28 -13.29 -6.20
N SER A 658 15.81 -14.21 -7.04
CA SER A 658 14.83 -13.90 -8.08
C SER A 658 13.41 -14.08 -7.54
N ASN A 659 12.61 -13.01 -7.55
CA ASN A 659 11.30 -12.97 -6.93
C ASN A 659 10.19 -12.75 -7.96
N HIS A 660 9.13 -13.56 -7.89
CA HIS A 660 8.10 -13.69 -8.92
C HIS A 660 6.69 -13.82 -8.32
N ILE A 661 5.65 -13.65 -9.15
CA ILE A 661 4.24 -14.02 -8.86
C ILE A 661 3.76 -13.55 -7.48
N ALA A 662 3.70 -12.23 -7.28
CA ALA A 662 3.21 -11.63 -6.03
C ALA A 662 1.68 -11.65 -5.94
N GLN A 663 1.10 -12.71 -5.37
CA GLN A 663 -0.34 -12.86 -5.15
C GLN A 663 -0.81 -12.05 -3.94
N TRP A 664 -1.92 -11.32 -4.09
CA TRP A 664 -2.44 -10.42 -3.06
C TRP A 664 -3.71 -10.93 -2.38
N THR A 665 -3.86 -10.58 -1.12
CA THR A 665 -5.08 -10.77 -0.30
C THR A 665 -5.43 -9.47 0.44
N GLU A 666 -6.71 -9.29 0.78
CA GLU A 666 -7.19 -8.16 1.58
C GLU A 666 -6.55 -8.11 2.98
N ARG A 667 -6.13 -9.26 3.52
CA ARG A 667 -5.45 -9.36 4.82
C ARG A 667 -4.71 -10.67 5.00
N ILE A 668 -3.79 -10.71 5.96
CA ILE A 668 -3.24 -11.94 6.53
C ILE A 668 -4.06 -12.31 7.78
N VAL A 669 -4.67 -13.49 7.80
CA VAL A 669 -5.59 -13.92 8.88
C VAL A 669 -4.90 -14.58 10.07
N ALA A 670 -3.67 -15.08 9.90
CA ALA A 670 -2.79 -15.56 10.96
C ALA A 670 -1.50 -14.76 10.93
N SER A 671 -1.56 -13.60 11.55
CA SER A 671 -0.45 -12.68 11.73
C SER A 671 -0.10 -12.65 13.22
N ASN A 672 1.17 -12.90 13.56
CA ASN A 672 1.69 -12.59 14.89
C ASN A 672 1.87 -11.07 15.10
N GLN A 673 1.64 -10.26 14.07
CA GLN A 673 1.66 -8.81 14.12
C GLN A 673 0.27 -8.27 14.45
N PRO A 674 0.16 -7.27 15.35
CA PRO A 674 -1.09 -6.57 15.60
C PRO A 674 -1.64 -6.01 14.28
N ALA A 675 -2.96 -6.05 14.10
CA ALA A 675 -3.59 -5.35 12.99
C ALA A 675 -3.16 -3.87 12.99
N PRO A 676 -3.05 -3.22 11.81
CA PRO A 676 -2.84 -1.78 11.77
C PRO A 676 -3.87 -1.08 12.64
N VAL A 677 -3.40 -0.23 13.56
CA VAL A 677 -4.28 0.62 14.35
C VAL A 677 -4.95 1.59 13.36
N PRO A 678 -6.29 1.56 13.20
CA PRO A 678 -6.94 2.53 12.35
C PRO A 678 -6.66 3.94 12.89
N PRO A 679 -6.56 4.97 12.02
CA PRO A 679 -6.45 6.33 12.50
C PRO A 679 -7.59 6.63 13.48
N PRO A 680 -7.34 7.39 14.56
CA PRO A 680 -8.38 7.72 15.52
C PRO A 680 -9.55 8.38 14.77
N PRO A 681 -10.82 8.11 15.16
CA PRO A 681 -11.96 8.70 14.50
C PRO A 681 -11.89 10.24 14.58
N PRO A 682 -12.49 10.96 13.62
CA PRO A 682 -12.58 12.42 13.71
C PRO A 682 -13.23 12.82 15.04
N PRO A 683 -12.69 13.83 15.74
CA PRO A 683 -13.34 14.34 16.94
C PRO A 683 -14.74 14.85 16.59
N PRO A 684 -15.76 14.59 17.43
CA PRO A 684 -17.09 15.13 17.20
C PRO A 684 -17.06 16.66 17.21
N PRO A 685 -17.89 17.35 16.42
CA PRO A 685 -18.00 18.79 16.50
C PRO A 685 -18.35 19.22 17.94
N PRO A 686 -17.74 20.28 18.49
CA PRO A 686 -18.15 20.82 19.77
C PRO A 686 -19.63 21.21 19.71
N PRO A 687 -20.39 21.06 20.81
CA PRO A 687 -21.79 21.48 20.85
C PRO A 687 -21.87 22.98 20.52
N PRO A 688 -22.89 23.41 19.77
CA PRO A 688 -23.08 24.82 19.49
C PRO A 688 -23.24 25.60 20.80
N PRO A 689 -22.72 26.84 20.88
CA PRO A 689 -22.89 27.65 22.07
C PRO A 689 -24.38 27.85 22.35
N PRO A 690 -24.80 27.90 23.62
CA PRO A 690 -26.20 28.10 23.96
C PRO A 690 -26.70 29.42 23.35
N PRO A 691 -27.97 29.47 22.89
CA PRO A 691 -28.54 30.69 22.34
C PRO A 691 -28.41 31.82 23.38
N PRO A 692 -28.01 33.03 22.96
CA PRO A 692 -27.97 34.17 23.87
C PRO A 692 -29.39 34.43 24.38
N ARG A 693 -29.49 34.68 25.70
CA ARG A 693 -30.73 35.10 26.35
C ARG A 693 -31.06 36.55 26.05
#